data_AF-A0ABD7HKS3-F1
#
_entry.id   AF-A0ABD7HKS3-F1
#
_cell.length_a   1.000
_cell.length_b   1.000
_cell.length_c   1.000
_cell.angle_alpha   90.00
_cell.angle_beta   90.00
_cell.angle_gamma   90.00
#
_symmetry.space_group_name_H-M   'P 1'
#
loop_
_entity.id
_entity.type
_entity.pdbx_description
1 polymer ?
#
loop_
_entity_poly.entity_id
_entity_poly.type
_entity_poly.pdbx_seq_one_letter_code
_entity_poly.pdbx_strand_id
1 'polypeptide(L)'
;MIDQIRTLPIRLAPIEGEALDSWLDTLCHRLSTTWGDLIEAIGLSALDGTRDNSWLLRLTGDQADKMAAATAVPATQLHAMTLSYYDGSGLRLLPDAAMIDRAFPWGRSRFSRYCPYCLRESGGRWQLFWRLGWAFACETHRCLLLDECPDCGQRQREKTTPAEQVPLPGHCMRPGSNATGRSPARCNAGLSSAVATVFPQGHPVLVAQHTIRRIIETGTVTWAIYVERPTSTSSTEILSDVRALATRILGHARNEDLHRVLPTDLYDAYLHVPSVNRTFGEAPSPAAKLGLKAPAHAATAAAGVTAALDILTASDIELAADRLRWLISSGRDNGQAVNATTVTTWGRGTTATLTGIQLAALGPLLKPSDQLRYRVGSTLPTPPSRNRREVTAVAGHLPAALWPPWALRLYPPRMDYQNLATALSCALLLVSSRLSLDTAAAAMNRSADGHALSHVLQRLERDQRWNGIRVAICRLADYLHSHDVPINYQRRRRLDYSTLLSTPTWSQICGDAGTAKGGNQKIDVARCHLYATLTGNPVELAPWFTDTNQFISALTRFPAQLTPELAEALDTEAQKLLTSQNISEPVTWHPPLSILDGLHLPGSDPQTLDIAKLHTLTRNTTALGAIAEQLDTNIETVRYALTCHPAPQEPLTFDQKRARGLHARDLQEALSHDQLKELYVGRELTFREIAALYGVERKAVARLAKRYGIRTRPANRPRLHETIDYDWLHTQYVLNGRALPELAAEKT
;
A
#
# COMPACT_ATOMS: atom_id res chain seq x y z
N MET A 1 -23.13 -10.09 -66.13
CA MET A 1 -22.17 -9.15 -66.75
C MET A 1 -21.48 -8.43 -65.62
N ILE A 2 -20.15 -8.48 -65.55
CA ILE A 2 -19.38 -7.69 -64.58
C ILE A 2 -19.54 -6.23 -65.04
N ASP A 3 -20.21 -5.43 -64.23
CA ASP A 3 -20.43 -4.02 -64.55
C ASP A 3 -19.07 -3.32 -64.53
N GLN A 4 -18.60 -2.92 -65.71
CA GLN A 4 -17.24 -2.43 -65.89
C GLN A 4 -17.16 -0.99 -65.39
N ILE A 5 -16.56 -0.80 -64.21
CA ILE A 5 -16.35 0.55 -63.65
C ILE A 5 -15.43 1.35 -64.56
N ARG A 6 -15.91 2.54 -64.94
CA ARG A 6 -15.19 3.50 -65.80
C ARG A 6 -14.49 4.54 -64.94
N THR A 7 -13.35 5.02 -65.43
CA THR A 7 -12.64 6.14 -64.81
C THR A 7 -13.45 7.44 -64.94
N LEU A 8 -13.51 8.22 -63.87
CA LEU A 8 -14.20 9.51 -63.85
C LEU A 8 -13.48 10.55 -64.73
N PRO A 9 -14.23 11.45 -65.39
CA PRO A 9 -13.66 12.45 -66.30
C PRO A 9 -12.90 13.56 -65.58
N ILE A 10 -13.20 13.81 -64.29
CA ILE A 10 -12.48 14.77 -63.44
C ILE A 10 -11.90 14.01 -62.26
N ARG A 11 -10.59 14.20 -62.05
CA ARG A 11 -9.88 13.67 -60.88
C ARG A 11 -9.66 14.80 -59.88
N LEU A 12 -9.91 14.51 -58.61
CA LEU A 12 -9.71 15.45 -57.52
C LEU A 12 -8.99 14.72 -56.39
N ALA A 13 -7.81 15.19 -56.01
CA ALA A 13 -7.07 14.60 -54.91
C ALA A 13 -7.81 14.84 -53.56
N PRO A 14 -7.85 13.84 -52.67
CA PRO A 14 -8.18 14.05 -51.26
C PRO A 14 -7.17 14.97 -50.58
N ILE A 15 -7.59 15.71 -49.55
CA ILE A 15 -6.65 16.42 -48.66
C ILE A 15 -6.24 15.51 -47.49
N GLU A 16 -5.18 15.89 -46.79
CA GLU A 16 -4.74 15.16 -45.59
C GLU A 16 -5.83 15.11 -44.52
N GLY A 17 -6.03 13.92 -43.94
CA GLY A 17 -7.00 13.68 -42.87
C GLY A 17 -8.47 13.76 -43.29
N GLU A 18 -8.78 13.90 -44.58
CA GLU A 18 -10.15 14.08 -45.05
C GLU A 18 -11.06 12.87 -44.84
N ALA A 19 -12.30 13.13 -44.45
CA ALA A 19 -13.35 12.11 -44.41
C ALA A 19 -13.81 11.72 -45.83
N LEU A 20 -14.02 10.42 -46.07
CA LEU A 20 -14.39 9.92 -47.39
C LEU A 20 -15.64 10.59 -47.97
N ASP A 21 -16.68 10.79 -47.14
CA ASP A 21 -17.91 11.43 -47.57
C ASP A 21 -17.75 12.93 -47.90
N SER A 22 -16.79 13.61 -47.27
CA SER A 22 -16.45 14.99 -47.63
C SER A 22 -15.78 15.09 -49.00
N TRP A 23 -14.86 14.17 -49.28
CA TRP A 23 -14.19 14.13 -50.57
C TRP A 23 -15.19 13.82 -51.69
N LEU A 24 -16.08 12.86 -51.47
CA LEU A 24 -17.17 12.53 -52.40
C LEU A 24 -18.14 13.69 -52.61
N ASP A 25 -18.49 14.46 -51.57
CA ASP A 25 -19.32 15.65 -51.73
C ASP A 25 -18.65 16.66 -52.67
N THR A 26 -17.34 16.83 -52.52
CA THR A 26 -16.58 17.77 -53.36
C THR A 26 -16.44 17.27 -54.79
N LEU A 27 -16.27 15.97 -54.98
CA LEU A 27 -16.21 15.33 -56.29
C LEU A 27 -17.56 15.45 -57.03
N CYS A 28 -18.68 15.17 -56.36
CA CYS A 28 -20.03 15.38 -56.88
C CYS A 28 -20.24 16.84 -57.31
N HIS A 29 -19.89 17.78 -56.43
CA HIS A 29 -20.02 19.21 -56.71
C HIS A 29 -19.20 19.62 -57.94
N ARG A 30 -17.95 19.15 -58.04
CA ARG A 30 -17.06 19.46 -59.16
C ARG A 30 -17.54 18.87 -60.48
N LEU A 31 -18.11 17.67 -60.45
CA LEU A 31 -18.70 17.00 -61.60
C LEU A 31 -20.10 17.52 -61.97
N SER A 32 -20.72 18.34 -61.11
CA SER A 32 -22.12 18.77 -61.23
C SER A 32 -23.09 17.60 -61.39
N THR A 33 -22.82 16.49 -60.68
CA THR A 33 -23.61 15.26 -60.74
C THR A 33 -24.34 15.01 -59.43
N THR A 34 -25.45 14.27 -59.48
CA THR A 34 -26.18 13.91 -58.27
C THR A 34 -25.38 12.90 -57.44
N TRP A 35 -25.62 12.88 -56.13
CA TRP A 35 -24.96 11.95 -55.21
C TRP A 35 -25.21 10.49 -55.59
N GLY A 36 -26.41 10.15 -56.05
CA GLY A 36 -26.79 8.81 -56.48
C GLY A 36 -25.95 8.35 -57.67
N ASP A 37 -25.85 9.19 -58.70
CA ASP A 37 -25.09 8.88 -59.92
C ASP A 37 -23.61 8.66 -59.62
N LEU A 38 -23.00 9.46 -58.72
CA LEU A 38 -21.60 9.26 -58.35
C LEU A 38 -21.41 7.94 -57.59
N ILE A 39 -22.23 7.67 -56.59
CA ILE A 39 -22.12 6.46 -55.74
C ILE A 39 -22.27 5.18 -56.57
N GLU A 40 -23.17 5.19 -57.56
CA GLU A 40 -23.30 4.10 -58.54
C GLU A 40 -22.06 3.98 -59.42
N ALA A 41 -21.59 5.09 -60.00
CA ALA A 41 -20.44 5.11 -60.90
C ALA A 41 -19.13 4.63 -60.25
N ILE A 42 -18.97 4.79 -58.94
CA ILE A 42 -17.78 4.35 -58.19
C ILE A 42 -17.97 3.00 -57.48
N GLY A 43 -19.10 2.33 -57.68
CA GLY A 43 -19.34 0.98 -57.17
C GLY A 43 -19.64 0.90 -55.66
N LEU A 44 -20.21 1.96 -55.08
CA LEU A 44 -20.63 2.00 -53.66
C LEU A 44 -22.13 1.71 -53.45
N SER A 45 -22.93 1.56 -54.52
CA SER A 45 -24.35 1.20 -54.43
C SER A 45 -24.56 -0.21 -53.88
N ALA A 46 -25.51 -0.38 -52.96
CA ALA A 46 -25.92 -1.69 -52.47
C ALA A 46 -26.77 -2.43 -53.52
N LEU A 47 -26.52 -3.73 -53.70
CA LEU A 47 -27.21 -4.58 -54.68
C LEU A 47 -28.74 -4.68 -54.42
N ASP A 48 -29.19 -4.42 -53.18
CA ASP A 48 -30.57 -4.67 -52.74
C ASP A 48 -31.39 -3.39 -52.47
N GLY A 49 -30.93 -2.22 -52.93
CA GLY A 49 -31.67 -0.95 -52.81
C GLY A 49 -31.80 -0.38 -51.38
N THR A 50 -31.18 -1.00 -50.37
CA THR A 50 -31.07 -0.45 -49.02
C THR A 50 -29.91 0.56 -48.93
N ARG A 51 -30.11 1.68 -48.22
CA ARG A 51 -29.04 2.67 -47.97
C ARG A 51 -28.04 2.10 -46.96
N ASP A 52 -27.06 1.34 -47.43
CA ASP A 52 -25.93 0.91 -46.61
C ASP A 52 -24.87 2.02 -46.52
N ASN A 53 -24.63 2.52 -45.31
CA ASN A 53 -23.60 3.51 -45.01
C ASN A 53 -22.41 2.86 -44.25
N SER A 54 -22.28 1.53 -44.31
CA SER A 54 -21.16 0.76 -43.74
C SER A 54 -19.80 1.22 -44.24
N TRP A 55 -19.73 1.70 -45.50
CA TRP A 55 -18.52 2.22 -46.13
C TRP A 55 -17.94 3.46 -45.43
N LEU A 56 -18.74 4.22 -44.66
CA LEU A 56 -18.22 5.29 -43.79
C LEU A 56 -17.36 4.73 -42.65
N LEU A 57 -17.64 3.48 -42.25
CA LEU A 57 -16.93 2.77 -41.20
C LEU A 57 -15.72 2.03 -41.77
N ARG A 58 -15.92 1.26 -42.84
CA ARG A 58 -14.88 0.46 -43.49
C ARG A 58 -15.30 0.12 -44.91
N LEU A 59 -14.42 0.31 -45.88
CA LEU A 59 -14.60 -0.21 -47.25
C LEU A 59 -14.33 -1.72 -47.28
N THR A 60 -15.10 -2.46 -48.07
CA THR A 60 -14.68 -3.81 -48.49
C THR A 60 -13.53 -3.72 -49.49
N GLY A 61 -12.77 -4.80 -49.68
CA GLY A 61 -11.71 -4.84 -50.70
C GLY A 61 -12.23 -4.52 -52.10
N ASP A 62 -13.36 -5.14 -52.48
CA ASP A 62 -14.04 -4.89 -53.76
C ASP A 62 -14.47 -3.42 -53.91
N GLN A 63 -15.06 -2.79 -52.88
CA GLN A 63 -15.41 -1.37 -52.91
C GLN A 63 -14.17 -0.48 -53.10
N ALA A 64 -13.08 -0.77 -52.38
CA ALA A 64 -11.85 0.01 -52.47
C ALA A 64 -11.19 -0.11 -53.86
N ASP A 65 -11.15 -1.30 -54.44
CA ASP A 65 -10.60 -1.55 -55.78
C ASP A 65 -11.41 -0.85 -56.87
N LYS A 66 -12.74 -0.95 -56.78
CA LYS A 66 -13.70 -0.28 -57.65
C LYS A 66 -13.53 1.24 -57.62
N MET A 67 -13.50 1.81 -56.42
CA MET A 67 -13.27 3.25 -56.23
C MET A 67 -11.88 3.68 -56.72
N ALA A 68 -10.84 2.88 -56.49
CA ALA A 68 -9.50 3.16 -56.96
C ALA A 68 -9.43 3.20 -58.49
N ALA A 69 -10.10 2.26 -59.17
CA ALA A 69 -10.21 2.24 -60.63
C ALA A 69 -10.98 3.47 -61.19
N ALA A 70 -12.06 3.87 -60.52
CA ALA A 70 -12.87 5.01 -60.92
C ALA A 70 -12.14 6.35 -60.73
N THR A 71 -11.42 6.51 -59.62
CA THR A 71 -10.93 7.83 -59.16
C THR A 71 -9.42 8.02 -59.28
N ALA A 72 -8.68 6.95 -59.55
CA ALA A 72 -7.22 6.87 -59.51
C ALA A 72 -6.60 7.24 -58.15
N VAL A 73 -7.38 7.18 -57.06
CA VAL A 73 -6.89 7.29 -55.68
C VAL A 73 -6.50 5.89 -55.18
N PRO A 74 -5.31 5.70 -54.59
CA PRO A 74 -4.90 4.39 -54.07
C PRO A 74 -5.87 3.84 -53.03
N ALA A 75 -6.15 2.53 -53.07
CA ALA A 75 -7.02 1.86 -52.11
C ALA A 75 -6.60 2.09 -50.64
N THR A 76 -5.29 2.16 -50.38
CA THR A 76 -4.74 2.47 -49.04
C THR A 76 -5.17 3.85 -48.53
N GLN A 77 -5.18 4.86 -49.40
CA GLN A 77 -5.65 6.20 -49.06
C GLN A 77 -7.17 6.22 -48.85
N LEU A 78 -7.93 5.49 -49.69
CA LEU A 78 -9.38 5.37 -49.53
C LEU A 78 -9.77 4.72 -48.19
N HIS A 79 -9.06 3.67 -47.77
CA HIS A 79 -9.25 3.07 -46.44
C HIS A 79 -8.90 4.05 -45.32
N ALA A 80 -7.83 4.84 -45.45
CA ALA A 80 -7.43 5.84 -44.46
C ALA A 80 -8.44 7.00 -44.31
N MET A 81 -9.29 7.22 -45.32
CA MET A 81 -10.37 8.21 -45.28
C MET A 81 -11.66 7.68 -44.61
N THR A 82 -11.67 6.44 -44.13
CA THR A 82 -12.79 5.83 -43.39
C THR A 82 -12.47 5.66 -41.90
N LEU A 83 -13.50 5.49 -41.08
CA LEU A 83 -13.34 5.37 -39.62
C LEU A 83 -12.52 4.13 -39.18
N SER A 84 -12.29 3.15 -40.05
CA SER A 84 -11.40 2.02 -39.76
C SER A 84 -9.95 2.44 -39.56
N TYR A 85 -9.55 3.64 -40.02
CA TYR A 85 -8.25 4.23 -39.69
C TYR A 85 -8.02 4.34 -38.17
N TYR A 86 -9.08 4.56 -37.39
CA TYR A 86 -9.03 4.69 -35.93
C TYR A 86 -9.46 3.42 -35.18
N ASP A 87 -9.57 2.28 -35.87
CA ASP A 87 -9.99 1.02 -35.26
C ASP A 87 -8.94 0.50 -34.28
N GLY A 88 -9.35 0.28 -33.03
CA GLY A 88 -8.49 -0.12 -31.92
C GLY A 88 -7.86 1.03 -31.13
N SER A 89 -7.91 2.28 -31.63
CA SER A 89 -7.23 3.42 -30.98
C SER A 89 -8.15 4.61 -30.63
N GLY A 90 -9.05 4.99 -31.54
CA GLY A 90 -10.03 6.08 -31.34
C GLY A 90 -11.48 5.63 -31.39
N LEU A 91 -11.72 4.42 -31.89
CA LEU A 91 -12.96 3.66 -31.82
C LEU A 91 -12.66 2.17 -31.91
N ARG A 92 -13.67 1.32 -31.82
CA ARG A 92 -13.53 -0.11 -32.13
C ARG A 92 -14.68 -0.58 -33.02
N LEU A 93 -14.34 -1.32 -34.07
CA LEU A 93 -15.27 -2.00 -34.95
C LEU A 93 -15.43 -3.46 -34.50
N LEU A 94 -16.64 -4.02 -34.67
CA LEU A 94 -16.88 -5.44 -34.41
C LEU A 94 -16.33 -6.29 -35.56
N PRO A 95 -15.78 -7.48 -35.31
CA PRO A 95 -15.13 -8.31 -36.33
C PRO A 95 -16.03 -8.67 -37.53
N ASP A 96 -17.30 -9.00 -37.28
CA ASP A 96 -18.20 -9.62 -38.26
C ASP A 96 -19.28 -8.69 -38.81
N ALA A 97 -19.30 -7.43 -38.38
CA ALA A 97 -20.28 -6.45 -38.84
C ALA A 97 -19.62 -5.08 -38.94
N ALA A 98 -19.93 -4.31 -39.98
CA ALA A 98 -19.59 -2.89 -40.07
C ALA A 98 -20.40 -2.09 -39.01
N MET A 99 -20.11 -2.37 -37.74
CA MET A 99 -20.80 -1.90 -36.55
C MET A 99 -19.75 -1.50 -35.54
N ILE A 100 -20.10 -0.49 -34.75
CA ILE A 100 -19.23 0.06 -33.72
C ILE A 100 -19.48 -0.65 -32.41
N ASP A 101 -18.40 -1.04 -31.74
CA ASP A 101 -18.43 -1.46 -30.36
C ASP A 101 -18.82 -0.26 -29.47
N ARG A 102 -20.04 -0.30 -28.93
CA ARG A 102 -20.57 0.73 -28.04
C ARG A 102 -19.90 0.72 -26.65
N ALA A 103 -19.12 -0.30 -26.33
CA ALA A 103 -18.31 -0.33 -25.12
C ALA A 103 -17.06 0.56 -25.23
N PHE A 104 -16.62 0.89 -26.46
CA PHE A 104 -15.48 1.78 -26.66
C PHE A 104 -15.78 3.19 -26.12
N PRO A 105 -14.83 3.81 -25.38
CA PRO A 105 -15.06 5.12 -24.80
C PRO A 105 -15.18 6.21 -25.87
N TRP A 106 -16.38 6.78 -26.01
CA TRP A 106 -16.65 7.95 -26.88
C TRP A 106 -16.16 7.81 -28.34
N GLY A 107 -16.27 6.61 -28.92
CA GLY A 107 -15.76 6.31 -30.27
C GLY A 107 -16.33 7.19 -31.38
N ARG A 108 -17.37 6.73 -32.08
CA ARG A 108 -18.01 7.51 -33.17
C ARG A 108 -19.13 8.42 -32.67
N SER A 109 -19.12 9.68 -33.10
CA SER A 109 -20.29 10.55 -33.07
C SER A 109 -21.23 10.28 -34.25
N ARG A 110 -22.55 10.39 -34.02
CA ARG A 110 -23.55 10.19 -35.08
C ARG A 110 -23.50 11.27 -36.16
N PHE A 111 -22.99 12.45 -35.81
CA PHE A 111 -22.84 13.62 -36.65
C PHE A 111 -21.35 14.01 -36.71
N SER A 112 -20.99 14.97 -37.54
CA SER A 112 -19.64 15.55 -37.53
C SER A 112 -19.68 16.93 -36.91
N ARG A 113 -18.68 17.22 -36.07
CA ARG A 113 -18.32 18.60 -35.72
C ARG A 113 -17.52 19.24 -36.85
N TYR A 114 -17.33 20.55 -36.82
CA TYR A 114 -16.52 21.27 -37.80
C TYR A 114 -15.84 22.51 -37.24
N CYS A 115 -14.73 22.88 -37.88
CA CYS A 115 -14.14 24.20 -37.75
C CYS A 115 -14.58 25.07 -38.94
N PRO A 116 -15.27 26.21 -38.74
CA PRO A 116 -15.72 27.07 -39.84
C PRO A 116 -14.54 27.63 -40.66
N TYR A 117 -13.40 27.88 -40.00
CA TYR A 117 -12.19 28.40 -40.63
C TYR A 117 -11.50 27.36 -41.53
N CYS A 118 -11.36 26.11 -41.07
CA CYS A 118 -10.90 25.01 -41.94
C CYS A 118 -11.82 24.81 -43.14
N LEU A 119 -13.14 24.86 -42.95
CA LEU A 119 -14.08 24.74 -44.07
C LEU A 119 -13.90 25.89 -45.07
N ARG A 120 -13.59 27.10 -44.60
CA ARG A 120 -13.32 28.25 -45.47
C ARG A 120 -12.04 28.06 -46.29
N GLU A 121 -10.95 27.65 -45.66
CA GLU A 121 -9.63 27.50 -46.30
C GLU A 121 -9.57 26.32 -47.27
N SER A 122 -10.27 25.23 -46.94
CA SER A 122 -10.25 24.01 -47.75
C SER A 122 -11.30 23.96 -48.86
N GLY A 123 -12.22 24.93 -48.92
CA GLY A 123 -13.36 24.89 -49.84
C GLY A 123 -14.45 23.90 -49.41
N GLY A 124 -14.65 23.74 -48.10
CA GLY A 124 -15.74 22.95 -47.52
C GLY A 124 -15.40 21.51 -47.16
N ARG A 125 -14.10 21.18 -47.03
CA ARG A 125 -13.59 19.82 -46.77
C ARG A 125 -13.55 19.51 -45.28
N TRP A 126 -14.06 18.36 -44.89
CA TRP A 126 -14.20 17.93 -43.50
C TRP A 126 -13.15 16.90 -43.11
N GLN A 127 -12.64 17.04 -41.90
CA GLN A 127 -11.66 16.12 -41.35
C GLN A 127 -12.33 14.87 -40.78
N LEU A 128 -11.76 13.70 -41.06
CA LEU A 128 -12.21 12.41 -40.54
C LEU A 128 -12.21 12.39 -39.02
N PHE A 129 -11.20 12.98 -38.38
CA PHE A 129 -11.09 13.04 -36.93
C PHE A 129 -12.32 13.70 -36.27
N TRP A 130 -12.99 14.66 -36.93
CA TRP A 130 -14.18 15.32 -36.41
C TRP A 130 -15.41 14.42 -36.29
N ARG A 131 -15.35 13.20 -36.84
CA ARG A 131 -16.35 12.14 -36.65
C ARG A 131 -16.22 11.42 -35.31
N LEU A 132 -15.11 11.59 -34.60
CA LEU A 132 -14.90 10.99 -33.28
C LEU A 132 -15.58 11.82 -32.19
N GLY A 133 -16.08 11.16 -31.15
CA GLY A 133 -16.65 11.86 -29.98
C GLY A 133 -15.63 12.71 -29.22
N TRP A 134 -14.35 12.40 -29.44
CA TRP A 134 -13.15 13.03 -28.88
C TRP A 134 -12.73 14.35 -29.53
N ALA A 135 -13.31 14.74 -30.67
CA ALA A 135 -12.96 15.97 -31.37
C ALA A 135 -13.81 17.14 -30.86
N PHE A 136 -13.26 18.06 -30.09
CA PHE A 136 -13.98 19.23 -29.53
C PHE A 136 -13.31 20.57 -29.84
N ALA A 137 -12.04 20.61 -30.24
CA ALA A 137 -11.36 21.83 -30.65
C ALA A 137 -10.57 21.62 -31.96
N CYS A 138 -10.38 22.71 -32.70
CA CYS A 138 -9.46 22.81 -33.82
C CYS A 138 -8.12 23.31 -33.32
N GLU A 139 -7.05 22.54 -33.54
CA GLU A 139 -5.69 22.93 -33.13
C GLU A 139 -5.09 23.98 -34.07
N THR A 140 -5.42 23.92 -35.37
CA THR A 140 -4.95 24.88 -36.39
C THR A 140 -5.50 26.27 -36.13
N HIS A 141 -6.82 26.40 -35.97
CA HIS A 141 -7.48 27.69 -35.77
C HIS A 141 -7.76 28.02 -34.30
N ARG A 142 -7.32 27.14 -33.39
CA ARG A 142 -7.38 27.32 -31.93
C ARG A 142 -8.79 27.63 -31.42
N CYS A 143 -9.82 27.01 -31.99
CA CYS A 143 -11.20 27.32 -31.66
C CYS A 143 -11.99 26.07 -31.23
N LEU A 144 -13.09 26.24 -30.50
CA LEU A 144 -14.06 25.16 -30.34
C LEU A 144 -14.61 24.76 -31.71
N LEU A 145 -14.81 23.46 -31.90
CA LEU A 145 -15.56 22.98 -33.06
C LEU A 145 -17.05 23.28 -32.86
N LEU A 146 -17.76 23.54 -33.94
CA LEU A 146 -19.20 23.70 -33.95
C LEU A 146 -19.87 22.35 -34.26
N ASP A 147 -21.01 22.08 -33.64
CA ASP A 147 -21.79 20.85 -33.85
C ASP A 147 -23.12 21.09 -34.60
N GLU A 148 -23.57 22.34 -34.67
CA GLU A 148 -24.85 22.74 -35.24
C GLU A 148 -24.68 23.83 -36.30
N CYS A 149 -25.65 23.92 -37.21
CA CYS A 149 -25.76 25.02 -38.17
C CYS A 149 -26.21 26.30 -37.45
N PRO A 150 -25.57 27.47 -37.67
CA PRO A 150 -25.98 28.72 -37.03
C PRO A 150 -27.40 29.15 -37.39
N ASP A 151 -27.91 28.77 -38.58
CA ASP A 151 -29.21 29.24 -39.06
C ASP A 151 -30.35 28.29 -38.68
N CYS A 152 -30.18 26.98 -38.90
CA CYS A 152 -31.26 26.00 -38.67
C CYS A 152 -31.09 25.14 -37.42
N GLY A 153 -29.98 25.26 -36.68
CA GLY A 153 -29.69 24.49 -35.46
C GLY A 153 -29.50 22.98 -35.70
N GLN A 154 -29.57 22.50 -36.95
CA GLN A 154 -29.45 21.08 -37.25
C GLN A 154 -27.98 20.63 -37.24
N ARG A 155 -27.75 19.39 -36.80
CA ARG A 155 -26.43 18.76 -36.82
C ARG A 155 -26.03 18.30 -38.20
N GLN A 156 -24.74 18.42 -38.49
CA GLN A 156 -24.19 18.17 -39.81
C GLN A 156 -23.71 16.73 -39.98
N ARG A 157 -23.86 16.21 -41.20
CA ARG A 157 -23.39 14.87 -41.62
C ARG A 157 -23.90 13.69 -40.79
N GLU A 158 -25.07 13.81 -40.16
CA GLU A 158 -25.75 12.67 -39.52
C GLU A 158 -26.19 11.60 -40.54
N LYS A 159 -26.55 12.07 -41.74
CA LYS A 159 -26.92 11.27 -42.90
C LYS A 159 -26.09 11.77 -44.08
N THR A 160 -25.86 10.88 -45.04
CA THR A 160 -25.28 11.22 -46.34
C THR A 160 -26.22 12.12 -47.15
N THR A 161 -25.66 12.80 -48.15
CA THR A 161 -26.42 13.62 -49.10
C THR A 161 -27.51 12.77 -49.78
N PRO A 162 -28.75 13.27 -49.93
CA PRO A 162 -29.79 12.53 -50.66
C PRO A 162 -29.38 12.26 -52.12
N ALA A 163 -29.71 11.08 -52.64
CA ALA A 163 -29.26 10.60 -53.95
C ALA A 163 -29.51 11.62 -55.09
N GLU A 164 -30.70 12.22 -55.14
CA GLU A 164 -31.12 13.15 -56.21
C GLU A 164 -30.50 14.56 -56.09
N GLN A 165 -29.61 14.79 -55.12
CA GLN A 165 -29.08 16.14 -54.83
C GLN A 165 -27.62 16.25 -55.22
N VAL A 166 -27.25 17.40 -55.77
CA VAL A 166 -25.85 17.82 -55.89
C VAL A 166 -25.44 18.45 -54.55
N PRO A 167 -24.46 17.90 -53.82
CA PRO A 167 -23.96 18.50 -52.59
C PRO A 167 -23.29 19.86 -52.84
N LEU A 168 -23.36 20.72 -51.83
CA LEU A 168 -22.69 22.03 -51.80
C LEU A 168 -21.67 22.03 -50.64
N PRO A 169 -20.38 21.80 -50.92
CA PRO A 169 -19.33 21.84 -49.90
C PRO A 169 -19.36 23.14 -49.10
N GLY A 170 -19.15 23.03 -47.79
CA GLY A 170 -19.19 24.17 -46.87
C GLY A 170 -20.57 24.75 -46.56
N HIS A 171 -21.65 24.17 -47.09
CA HIS A 171 -23.02 24.63 -46.86
C HIS A 171 -23.90 23.58 -46.16
N CYS A 172 -24.92 24.05 -45.44
CA CYS A 172 -25.86 23.20 -44.73
C CYS A 172 -26.85 22.53 -45.72
N MET A 173 -26.74 21.22 -45.88
CA MET A 173 -27.62 20.41 -46.74
C MET A 173 -28.80 19.78 -45.97
N ARG A 174 -29.07 20.21 -44.73
CA ARG A 174 -30.25 19.77 -43.97
C ARG A 174 -31.51 20.46 -44.52
N PRO A 175 -32.71 19.86 -44.40
CA PRO A 175 -33.97 20.57 -44.64
C PRO A 175 -34.03 21.85 -43.78
N GLY A 176 -34.51 22.94 -44.37
CA GLY A 176 -34.79 24.17 -43.62
C GLY A 176 -35.87 23.93 -42.56
N SER A 177 -35.84 24.69 -41.47
CA SER A 177 -36.72 24.47 -40.30
C SER A 177 -38.22 24.48 -40.63
N ASN A 178 -38.62 25.20 -41.68
CA ASN A 178 -40.02 25.32 -42.13
C ASN A 178 -40.31 24.54 -43.42
N ALA A 179 -39.36 23.75 -43.93
CA ALA A 179 -39.50 23.05 -45.20
C ALA A 179 -40.21 21.70 -45.01
N THR A 180 -41.35 21.52 -45.67
CA THR A 180 -42.17 20.29 -45.63
C THR A 180 -42.23 19.61 -47.00
N GLY A 181 -42.76 18.38 -47.05
CA GLY A 181 -42.93 17.62 -48.30
C GLY A 181 -41.83 16.57 -48.56
N ARG A 182 -41.94 15.88 -49.70
CA ARG A 182 -41.02 14.78 -50.09
C ARG A 182 -39.61 15.26 -50.47
N SER A 183 -39.50 16.49 -50.97
CA SER A 183 -38.24 17.14 -51.35
C SER A 183 -38.14 18.55 -50.74
N PRO A 184 -37.96 18.66 -49.41
CA PRO A 184 -37.97 19.94 -48.72
C PRO A 184 -36.76 20.79 -49.12
N ALA A 185 -36.97 22.11 -49.24
CA ALA A 185 -35.91 23.08 -49.47
C ALA A 185 -34.77 22.93 -48.45
N ARG A 186 -33.52 23.06 -48.92
CA ARG A 186 -32.31 22.95 -48.10
C ARG A 186 -32.06 24.26 -47.37
N CYS A 187 -31.50 24.18 -46.17
CA CYS A 187 -31.12 25.34 -45.37
C CYS A 187 -30.09 26.22 -46.10
N ASN A 188 -29.11 25.61 -46.76
CA ASN A 188 -28.06 26.27 -47.55
C ASN A 188 -27.25 27.35 -46.81
N ALA A 189 -27.28 27.36 -45.48
CA ALA A 189 -26.48 28.27 -44.67
C ALA A 189 -24.98 28.01 -44.89
N GLY A 190 -24.19 29.07 -45.01
CA GLY A 190 -22.74 28.99 -45.08
C GLY A 190 -22.14 28.54 -43.75
N LEU A 191 -21.70 27.29 -43.65
CA LEU A 191 -21.07 26.78 -42.43
C LEU A 191 -19.68 27.39 -42.23
N SER A 192 -19.01 27.82 -43.31
CA SER A 192 -17.70 28.48 -43.28
C SER A 192 -17.73 29.92 -42.78
N SER A 193 -18.91 30.55 -42.68
CA SER A 193 -19.10 31.89 -42.11
C SER A 193 -19.51 31.88 -40.65
N ALA A 194 -19.74 30.70 -40.06
CA ALA A 194 -20.08 30.59 -38.65
C ALA A 194 -18.94 31.09 -37.75
N VAL A 195 -19.30 31.67 -36.59
CA VAL A 195 -18.35 32.18 -35.60
C VAL A 195 -18.13 31.13 -34.53
N ALA A 196 -16.86 30.83 -34.22
CA ALA A 196 -16.48 29.90 -33.17
C ALA A 196 -15.65 30.59 -32.09
N THR A 197 -15.78 30.15 -30.84
CA THR A 197 -14.97 30.61 -29.71
C THR A 197 -13.50 30.27 -29.94
N VAL A 198 -12.63 31.27 -29.93
CA VAL A 198 -11.18 31.14 -30.18
C VAL A 198 -10.42 31.28 -28.86
N PHE A 199 -9.36 30.47 -28.72
CA PHE A 199 -8.50 30.42 -27.54
C PHE A 199 -7.07 30.89 -27.87
N PRO A 200 -6.33 31.42 -26.87
CA PRO A 200 -4.91 31.72 -27.03
C PRO A 200 -4.07 30.45 -27.25
N GLN A 201 -2.85 30.62 -27.74
CA GLN A 201 -1.90 29.50 -27.85
C GLN A 201 -1.57 28.94 -26.46
N GLY A 202 -1.47 27.62 -26.35
CA GLY A 202 -1.20 26.94 -25.07
C GLY A 202 -2.41 26.86 -24.13
N HIS A 203 -3.60 27.30 -24.56
CA HIS A 203 -4.80 27.20 -23.74
C HIS A 203 -5.11 25.74 -23.34
N PRO A 204 -5.56 25.45 -22.10
CA PRO A 204 -5.81 24.09 -21.63
C PRO A 204 -6.72 23.25 -22.51
N VAL A 205 -7.71 23.86 -23.17
CA VAL A 205 -8.59 23.17 -24.15
C VAL A 205 -7.80 22.60 -25.33
N LEU A 206 -6.83 23.37 -25.86
CA LEU A 206 -6.01 22.97 -26.99
C LEU A 206 -5.02 21.89 -26.57
N VAL A 207 -4.42 22.04 -25.38
CA VAL A 207 -3.57 21.02 -24.77
C VAL A 207 -4.35 19.71 -24.60
N ALA A 208 -5.60 19.79 -24.11
CA ALA A 208 -6.48 18.64 -23.95
C ALA A 208 -6.81 17.97 -25.29
N GLN A 209 -7.19 18.75 -26.30
CA GLN A 209 -7.48 18.23 -27.65
C GLN A 209 -6.27 17.54 -28.27
N HIS A 210 -5.10 18.19 -28.21
CA HIS A 210 -3.84 17.67 -28.70
C HIS A 210 -3.46 16.36 -28.01
N THR A 211 -3.62 16.34 -26.68
CA THR A 211 -3.33 15.17 -25.85
C THR A 211 -4.20 13.97 -26.25
N ILE A 212 -5.52 14.17 -26.40
CA ILE A 212 -6.43 13.10 -26.82
C ILE A 212 -6.12 12.61 -28.25
N ARG A 213 -5.85 13.53 -29.17
CA ARG A 213 -5.44 13.19 -30.53
C ARG A 213 -4.18 12.32 -30.50
N ARG A 214 -3.15 12.73 -29.77
CA ARG A 214 -1.89 11.99 -29.64
C ARG A 214 -2.08 10.59 -29.07
N ILE A 215 -2.94 10.43 -28.06
CA ILE A 215 -3.29 9.10 -27.49
C ILE A 215 -3.91 8.20 -28.56
N ILE A 216 -4.80 8.74 -29.39
CA ILE A 216 -5.49 7.99 -30.46
C ILE A 216 -4.53 7.66 -31.61
N GLU A 217 -3.68 8.59 -32.03
CA GLU A 217 -2.83 8.41 -33.21
C GLU A 217 -1.57 7.59 -32.90
N THR A 218 -0.98 7.76 -31.71
CA THR A 218 0.31 7.12 -31.37
C THR A 218 0.15 5.94 -30.41
N GLY A 219 -0.96 5.86 -29.68
CA GLY A 219 -1.14 4.88 -28.61
C GLY A 219 -0.28 5.13 -27.36
N THR A 220 0.45 6.24 -27.29
CA THR A 220 1.42 6.52 -26.21
C THR A 220 0.95 7.58 -25.22
N VAL A 221 1.34 7.41 -23.95
CA VAL A 221 1.14 8.37 -22.86
C VAL A 221 2.42 8.55 -22.08
N THR A 222 2.70 9.80 -21.69
CA THR A 222 3.94 10.22 -21.02
C THR A 222 3.70 10.67 -19.58
N TRP A 223 2.53 10.38 -18.99
CA TRP A 223 2.17 10.84 -17.64
C TRP A 223 2.74 9.91 -16.58
N ALA A 224 3.40 10.48 -15.56
CA ALA A 224 4.13 9.74 -14.52
C ALA A 224 3.27 8.64 -13.85
N ILE A 225 2.02 8.95 -13.50
CA ILE A 225 1.09 8.01 -12.85
C ILE A 225 0.76 6.75 -13.68
N TYR A 226 1.03 6.75 -15.00
CA TYR A 226 0.86 5.59 -15.88
C TYR A 226 2.20 4.98 -16.33
N VAL A 227 3.25 5.78 -16.53
CA VAL A 227 4.56 5.31 -17.05
C VAL A 227 5.33 4.48 -16.02
N GLU A 228 5.26 4.84 -14.74
CA GLU A 228 6.01 4.15 -13.67
C GLU A 228 5.43 2.77 -13.29
N ARG A 229 4.41 2.29 -14.03
CA ARG A 229 3.68 1.07 -13.69
C ARG A 229 3.82 0.01 -14.79
N PRO A 230 4.45 -1.14 -14.50
CA PRO A 230 4.86 -2.13 -15.50
C PRO A 230 3.72 -2.93 -16.16
N THR A 231 2.44 -2.64 -15.88
CA THR A 231 1.32 -3.20 -16.65
C THR A 231 1.08 -2.32 -17.87
N SER A 232 1.28 -2.87 -19.07
CA SER A 232 1.03 -2.23 -20.38
C SER A 232 -0.39 -1.66 -20.45
N THR A 233 -0.58 -0.43 -19.98
CA THR A 233 -1.86 0.25 -20.01
C THR A 233 -2.13 0.65 -21.45
N SER A 234 -3.20 0.12 -22.03
CA SER A 234 -3.58 0.42 -23.41
C SER A 234 -4.16 1.83 -23.53
N SER A 235 -4.00 2.46 -24.70
CA SER A 235 -4.62 3.76 -25.00
C SER A 235 -6.15 3.75 -24.77
N THR A 236 -6.82 2.62 -25.03
CA THR A 236 -8.26 2.45 -24.79
C THR A 236 -8.62 2.55 -23.30
N GLU A 237 -7.79 1.99 -22.41
CA GLU A 237 -8.03 2.08 -20.96
C GLU A 237 -7.82 3.52 -20.45
N ILE A 238 -6.82 4.23 -20.99
CA ILE A 238 -6.60 5.64 -20.63
C ILE A 238 -7.76 6.52 -21.10
N LEU A 239 -8.23 6.33 -22.34
CA LEU A 239 -9.44 7.01 -22.83
C LEU A 239 -10.68 6.64 -21.99
N SER A 240 -10.73 5.42 -21.45
CA SER A 240 -11.79 4.99 -20.54
C SER A 240 -11.74 5.71 -19.20
N ASP A 241 -10.54 5.97 -18.67
CA ASP A 241 -10.32 6.77 -17.45
C ASP A 241 -10.72 8.24 -17.67
N VAL A 242 -10.27 8.85 -18.77
CA VAL A 242 -10.65 10.23 -19.14
C VAL A 242 -12.16 10.35 -19.25
N ARG A 243 -12.81 9.42 -19.98
CA ARG A 243 -14.26 9.39 -20.13
C ARG A 243 -14.96 9.23 -18.77
N ALA A 244 -14.48 8.33 -17.93
CA ALA A 244 -15.07 8.06 -16.62
C ALA A 244 -15.07 9.33 -15.75
N LEU A 245 -13.92 10.01 -15.64
CA LEU A 245 -13.81 11.26 -14.90
C LEU A 245 -14.63 12.38 -15.54
N ALA A 246 -14.49 12.61 -16.85
CA ALA A 246 -15.21 13.67 -17.55
C ALA A 246 -16.73 13.54 -17.39
N THR A 247 -17.25 12.31 -17.53
CA THR A 247 -18.67 12.02 -17.33
C THR A 247 -19.10 12.26 -15.88
N ARG A 248 -18.28 11.85 -14.91
CA ARG A 248 -18.58 12.01 -13.48
C ARG A 248 -18.58 13.49 -13.08
N ILE A 249 -17.60 14.26 -13.56
CA ILE A 249 -17.50 15.71 -13.38
C ILE A 249 -18.73 16.40 -13.94
N LEU A 250 -19.04 16.17 -15.23
CA LEU A 250 -20.19 16.81 -15.89
C LEU A 250 -21.54 16.42 -15.28
N GLY A 251 -21.65 15.23 -14.70
CA GLY A 251 -22.89 14.75 -14.10
C GLY A 251 -23.13 15.19 -12.65
N HIS A 252 -22.10 15.64 -11.93
CA HIS A 252 -22.16 15.83 -10.47
C HIS A 252 -21.51 17.10 -9.93
N ALA A 253 -20.65 17.76 -10.71
CA ALA A 253 -20.07 19.04 -10.32
C ALA A 253 -21.16 20.12 -10.28
N ARG A 254 -21.08 21.03 -9.30
CA ARG A 254 -21.86 22.26 -9.30
C ARG A 254 -21.25 23.25 -10.30
N ASN A 255 -22.02 24.24 -10.73
CA ASN A 255 -21.51 25.31 -11.59
C ASN A 255 -20.33 26.05 -10.95
N GLU A 256 -20.40 26.31 -9.64
CA GLU A 256 -19.30 26.90 -8.87
C GLU A 256 -18.02 26.03 -8.88
N ASP A 257 -18.19 24.70 -8.79
CA ASP A 257 -17.07 23.77 -8.86
C ASP A 257 -16.41 23.81 -10.26
N LEU A 258 -17.23 23.80 -11.32
CA LEU A 258 -16.75 23.90 -12.70
C LEU A 258 -16.05 25.23 -12.98
N HIS A 259 -16.58 26.34 -12.47
CA HIS A 259 -15.94 27.64 -12.59
C HIS A 259 -14.55 27.68 -11.93
N ARG A 260 -14.36 26.90 -10.85
CA ARG A 260 -13.07 26.83 -10.15
C ARG A 260 -12.01 26.02 -10.89
N VAL A 261 -12.42 24.97 -11.60
CA VAL A 261 -11.49 24.03 -12.25
C VAL A 261 -11.29 24.29 -13.74
N LEU A 262 -12.19 25.03 -14.38
CA LEU A 262 -12.11 25.36 -15.81
C LEU A 262 -11.59 26.79 -16.01
N PRO A 263 -10.84 27.05 -17.10
CA PRO A 263 -10.59 28.41 -17.57
C PRO A 263 -11.90 29.17 -17.82
N THR A 264 -11.93 30.46 -17.50
CA THR A 264 -13.15 31.29 -17.55
C THR A 264 -13.80 31.32 -18.94
N ASP A 265 -13.01 31.45 -20.00
CA ASP A 265 -13.50 31.47 -21.39
C ASP A 265 -14.14 30.14 -21.83
N LEU A 266 -13.60 29.00 -21.37
CA LEU A 266 -14.20 27.67 -21.57
C LEU A 266 -15.46 27.51 -20.73
N TYR A 267 -15.46 27.96 -19.48
CA TYR A 267 -16.62 27.91 -18.60
C TYR A 267 -17.78 28.72 -19.18
N ASP A 268 -17.51 29.93 -19.68
CA ASP A 268 -18.48 30.77 -20.37
C ASP A 268 -19.04 30.05 -21.59
N ALA A 269 -18.18 29.49 -22.46
CA ALA A 269 -18.63 28.72 -23.62
C ALA A 269 -19.48 27.49 -23.23
N TYR A 270 -19.17 26.84 -22.11
CA TYR A 270 -19.95 25.73 -21.56
C TYR A 270 -21.34 26.17 -21.09
N LEU A 271 -21.46 27.32 -20.43
CA LEU A 271 -22.75 27.86 -19.98
C LEU A 271 -23.67 28.24 -21.13
N HIS A 272 -23.14 28.65 -22.29
CA HIS A 272 -23.95 29.01 -23.46
C HIS A 272 -24.60 27.80 -24.15
N VAL A 273 -24.30 26.57 -23.72
CA VAL A 273 -24.92 25.36 -24.28
C VAL A 273 -26.40 25.26 -23.84
N PRO A 274 -27.37 25.17 -24.77
CA PRO A 274 -28.81 25.23 -24.45
C PRO A 274 -29.29 24.17 -23.43
N SER A 275 -28.65 22.99 -23.38
CA SER A 275 -28.97 21.94 -22.41
C SER A 275 -28.49 22.24 -20.98
N VAL A 276 -27.51 23.13 -20.82
CA VAL A 276 -26.98 23.59 -19.53
C VAL A 276 -27.83 24.73 -18.97
N ASN A 277 -28.46 25.54 -19.83
CA ASN A 277 -29.30 26.68 -19.49
C ASN A 277 -30.77 26.35 -19.11
N ARG A 278 -31.17 25.07 -18.99
CA ARG A 278 -32.50 24.74 -18.43
C ARG A 278 -32.49 24.92 -16.91
N THR A 279 -32.89 26.11 -16.47
CA THR A 279 -33.24 26.44 -15.08
C THR A 279 -34.41 25.59 -14.56
N PHE A 280 -34.20 24.98 -13.39
CA PHE A 280 -35.17 24.64 -12.34
C PHE A 280 -36.61 24.25 -12.79
N GLY A 281 -36.91 22.95 -12.85
CA GLY A 281 -38.30 22.47 -12.85
C GLY A 281 -38.53 21.07 -13.43
N GLU A 282 -37.69 20.60 -14.35
CA GLU A 282 -37.73 19.21 -14.80
C GLU A 282 -36.80 18.38 -13.91
N ALA A 283 -37.34 17.35 -13.25
CA ALA A 283 -36.53 16.39 -12.51
C ALA A 283 -35.36 15.95 -13.38
N PRO A 284 -34.11 15.88 -12.87
CA PRO A 284 -33.01 15.36 -13.64
C PRO A 284 -33.47 14.02 -14.19
N SER A 285 -33.54 13.90 -15.53
CA SER A 285 -33.75 12.60 -16.16
C SER A 285 -32.84 11.65 -15.41
N PRO A 286 -33.34 10.49 -14.95
CA PRO A 286 -32.53 9.59 -14.14
C PRO A 286 -31.20 9.40 -14.86
N ALA A 287 -30.14 9.13 -14.10
CA ALA A 287 -28.77 8.86 -14.53
C ALA A 287 -28.61 7.73 -15.59
N ALA A 288 -29.64 7.47 -16.40
CA ALA A 288 -29.72 6.75 -17.65
C ALA A 288 -28.61 7.18 -18.62
N LYS A 289 -27.48 6.49 -18.45
CA LYS A 289 -26.40 6.30 -19.44
C LYS A 289 -25.42 7.46 -19.59
N LEU A 290 -25.20 8.24 -18.53
CA LEU A 290 -24.01 9.09 -18.40
C LEU A 290 -22.76 8.21 -18.56
N GLY A 291 -22.09 8.32 -19.71
CA GLY A 291 -20.81 7.66 -20.00
C GLY A 291 -20.79 6.71 -21.19
N LEU A 292 -21.93 6.32 -21.77
CA LEU A 292 -21.94 5.44 -22.96
C LEU A 292 -21.83 6.20 -24.29
N LYS A 293 -22.12 7.51 -24.30
CA LYS A 293 -22.04 8.36 -25.49
C LYS A 293 -21.19 9.59 -25.18
N ALA A 294 -20.48 10.06 -26.20
CA ALA A 294 -19.79 11.34 -26.13
C ALA A 294 -20.79 12.47 -25.88
N PRO A 295 -20.40 13.54 -25.15
CA PRO A 295 -21.21 14.74 -25.03
C PRO A 295 -21.60 15.25 -26.42
N ALA A 296 -22.84 15.74 -26.54
CA ALA A 296 -23.34 16.25 -27.80
C ALA A 296 -22.55 17.48 -28.27
N HIS A 297 -22.42 18.47 -27.38
CA HIS A 297 -21.78 19.73 -27.72
C HIS A 297 -20.27 19.70 -27.51
N ALA A 298 -19.54 20.36 -28.40
CA ALA A 298 -18.08 20.46 -28.31
C ALA A 298 -17.63 21.13 -27.01
N ALA A 299 -18.30 22.22 -26.59
CA ALA A 299 -18.02 22.91 -25.33
C ALA A 299 -18.15 21.98 -24.10
N THR A 300 -19.19 21.13 -24.06
CA THR A 300 -19.38 20.15 -22.98
C THR A 300 -18.28 19.08 -22.98
N ALA A 301 -17.89 18.57 -24.15
CA ALA A 301 -16.77 17.64 -24.26
C ALA A 301 -15.44 18.29 -23.82
N ALA A 302 -15.17 19.51 -24.27
CA ALA A 302 -13.99 20.28 -23.89
C ALA A 302 -13.93 20.52 -22.38
N ALA A 303 -15.03 20.93 -21.75
CA ALA A 303 -15.12 21.13 -20.29
C ALA A 303 -14.79 19.85 -19.52
N GLY A 304 -15.48 18.74 -19.84
CA GLY A 304 -15.27 17.47 -19.14
C GLY A 304 -13.85 16.91 -19.33
N VAL A 305 -13.32 16.93 -20.56
CA VAL A 305 -11.98 16.39 -20.84
C VAL A 305 -10.89 17.26 -20.23
N THR A 306 -11.01 18.59 -20.30
CA THR A 306 -10.01 19.51 -19.73
C THR A 306 -9.91 19.32 -18.21
N ALA A 307 -11.04 19.26 -17.50
CA ALA A 307 -11.04 18.99 -16.06
C ALA A 307 -10.55 17.58 -15.71
N ALA A 308 -10.87 16.56 -16.51
CA ALA A 308 -10.38 15.20 -16.30
C ALA A 308 -8.86 15.10 -16.48
N LEU A 309 -8.31 15.78 -17.49
CA LEU A 309 -6.87 15.78 -17.74
C LEU A 309 -6.09 16.58 -16.69
N ASP A 310 -6.65 17.63 -16.10
CA ASP A 310 -6.03 18.30 -14.95
C ASP A 310 -5.75 17.32 -13.78
N ILE A 311 -6.62 16.33 -13.58
CA ILE A 311 -6.43 15.27 -12.58
C ILE A 311 -5.42 14.22 -13.07
N LEU A 312 -5.60 13.68 -14.28
CA LEU A 312 -4.82 12.54 -14.79
C LEU A 312 -3.39 12.89 -15.22
N THR A 313 -3.07 14.17 -15.37
CA THR A 313 -1.72 14.63 -15.73
C THR A 313 -0.86 15.03 -14.52
N ALA A 314 -1.37 14.81 -13.30
CA ALA A 314 -0.61 15.05 -12.08
C ALA A 314 0.67 14.18 -12.01
N SER A 315 1.65 14.62 -11.21
CA SER A 315 2.92 13.94 -11.01
C SER A 315 2.80 12.58 -10.31
N ASP A 316 1.82 12.44 -9.44
CA ASP A 316 1.64 11.27 -8.59
C ASP A 316 0.17 11.09 -8.19
N ILE A 317 -0.14 9.95 -7.54
CA ILE A 317 -1.51 9.64 -7.12
C ILE A 317 -2.02 10.58 -6.02
N GLU A 318 -1.16 11.05 -5.12
CA GLU A 318 -1.60 11.89 -4.00
C GLU A 318 -2.09 13.24 -4.52
N LEU A 319 -1.32 13.87 -5.41
CA LEU A 319 -1.71 15.12 -6.08
C LEU A 319 -2.95 14.93 -6.95
N ALA A 320 -3.04 13.85 -7.73
CA ALA A 320 -4.24 13.53 -8.51
C ALA A 320 -5.47 13.37 -7.61
N ALA A 321 -5.31 12.72 -6.47
CA ALA A 321 -6.37 12.50 -5.50
C ALA A 321 -6.84 13.81 -4.84
N ASP A 322 -5.91 14.72 -4.53
CA ASP A 322 -6.23 16.05 -4.03
C ASP A 322 -7.00 16.87 -5.06
N ARG A 323 -6.60 16.82 -6.34
CA ARG A 323 -7.33 17.46 -7.44
C ARG A 323 -8.71 16.85 -7.69
N LEU A 324 -8.91 15.58 -7.35
CA LEU A 324 -10.22 14.91 -7.47
C LEU A 324 -11.13 15.14 -6.26
N ARG A 325 -10.57 15.51 -5.09
CA ARG A 325 -11.25 15.46 -3.79
C ARG A 325 -12.54 16.28 -3.72
N TRP A 326 -12.57 17.44 -4.39
CA TRP A 326 -13.76 18.30 -4.43
C TRP A 326 -14.98 17.57 -5.01
N LEU A 327 -14.80 16.70 -6.01
CA LEU A 327 -15.91 15.98 -6.66
C LEU A 327 -16.54 14.95 -5.71
N ILE A 328 -15.74 14.37 -4.80
CA ILE A 328 -16.22 13.45 -3.77
C ILE A 328 -17.05 14.20 -2.74
N SER A 329 -16.58 15.38 -2.30
CA SER A 329 -17.30 16.23 -1.36
C SER A 329 -18.64 16.72 -1.95
N SER A 330 -18.62 17.33 -3.14
CA SER A 330 -19.83 17.82 -3.81
C SER A 330 -20.85 16.70 -4.06
N GLY A 331 -20.40 15.50 -4.43
CA GLY A 331 -21.29 14.34 -4.61
C GLY A 331 -22.03 13.95 -3.32
N ARG A 332 -21.34 13.96 -2.18
CA ARG A 332 -21.94 13.64 -0.87
C ARG A 332 -22.91 14.72 -0.41
N ASP A 333 -22.55 15.99 -0.57
CA ASP A 333 -23.43 17.11 -0.23
C ASP A 333 -24.73 17.07 -1.05
N ASN A 334 -24.68 16.52 -2.26
CA ASN A 334 -25.84 16.29 -3.12
C ASN A 334 -26.59 14.97 -2.81
N GLY A 335 -26.35 14.37 -1.65
CA GLY A 335 -27.05 13.17 -1.16
C GLY A 335 -26.61 11.85 -1.81
N GLN A 336 -25.50 11.83 -2.57
CA GLN A 336 -25.01 10.60 -3.18
C GLN A 336 -24.18 9.77 -2.20
N ALA A 337 -24.42 8.46 -2.19
CA ALA A 337 -23.56 7.52 -1.50
C ALA A 337 -22.23 7.35 -2.25
N VAL A 338 -21.22 8.18 -1.90
CA VAL A 338 -19.84 8.01 -2.37
C VAL A 338 -19.03 7.29 -1.29
N ASN A 339 -18.89 5.98 -1.46
CA ASN A 339 -18.15 5.07 -0.58
C ASN A 339 -17.12 4.26 -1.39
N ALA A 340 -16.30 3.46 -0.72
CA ALA A 340 -15.17 2.80 -1.35
C ALA A 340 -15.55 1.76 -2.43
N THR A 341 -16.76 1.20 -2.38
CA THR A 341 -17.26 0.26 -3.40
C THR A 341 -17.94 0.96 -4.57
N THR A 342 -18.51 2.14 -4.35
CA THR A 342 -19.19 2.92 -5.40
C THR A 342 -18.24 3.87 -6.12
N VAL A 343 -17.20 4.38 -5.45
CA VAL A 343 -16.22 5.29 -6.05
C VAL A 343 -15.43 4.60 -7.18
N THR A 344 -15.17 3.30 -7.04
CA THR A 344 -14.38 2.50 -7.99
C THR A 344 -15.20 1.96 -9.17
N THR A 345 -16.49 2.31 -9.26
CA THR A 345 -17.39 1.84 -10.33
C THR A 345 -17.74 2.95 -11.33
N TRP A 346 -16.96 4.04 -11.33
CA TRP A 346 -17.12 5.14 -12.28
C TRP A 346 -16.69 4.69 -13.68
N GLY A 347 -17.65 4.20 -14.47
CA GLY A 347 -17.39 3.75 -15.83
C GLY A 347 -16.96 2.29 -15.94
N ARG A 348 -16.70 1.85 -17.18
CA ARG A 348 -16.21 0.50 -17.52
C ARG A 348 -14.87 0.60 -18.24
N GLY A 349 -14.03 -0.42 -18.04
CA GLY A 349 -12.71 -0.49 -18.69
C GLY A 349 -11.69 0.50 -18.12
N THR A 350 -11.90 0.95 -16.88
CA THR A 350 -11.00 1.87 -16.19
C THR A 350 -9.82 1.15 -15.56
N THR A 351 -8.71 1.85 -15.38
CA THR A 351 -7.47 1.27 -14.87
C THR A 351 -7.46 1.13 -13.35
N ALA A 352 -6.51 0.32 -12.86
CA ALA A 352 -6.16 0.30 -11.45
C ALA A 352 -5.60 1.67 -10.99
N THR A 353 -4.96 2.43 -11.87
CA THR A 353 -4.46 3.79 -11.57
C THR A 353 -5.60 4.73 -11.19
N LEU A 354 -6.65 4.83 -12.02
CA LEU A 354 -7.82 5.66 -11.69
C LEU A 354 -8.51 5.17 -10.41
N THR A 355 -8.63 3.85 -10.24
CA THR A 355 -9.16 3.25 -9.01
C THR A 355 -8.36 3.70 -7.78
N GLY A 356 -7.04 3.74 -7.87
CA GLY A 356 -6.15 4.21 -6.81
C GLY A 356 -6.32 5.69 -6.50
N ILE A 357 -6.43 6.54 -7.52
CA ILE A 357 -6.71 7.98 -7.37
C ILE A 357 -8.03 8.20 -6.63
N GLN A 358 -9.09 7.48 -7.03
CA GLN A 358 -10.40 7.53 -6.39
C GLN A 358 -10.37 7.12 -4.93
N LEU A 359 -9.64 6.04 -4.60
CA LEU A 359 -9.50 5.56 -3.21
C LEU A 359 -8.66 6.53 -2.36
N ALA A 360 -7.57 7.09 -2.89
CA ALA A 360 -6.80 8.13 -2.21
C ALA A 360 -7.62 9.41 -1.96
N ALA A 361 -8.44 9.81 -2.95
CA ALA A 361 -9.32 10.97 -2.83
C ALA A 361 -10.44 10.73 -1.79
N LEU A 362 -10.89 9.48 -1.63
CA LEU A 362 -11.85 9.10 -0.60
C LEU A 362 -11.22 8.94 0.80
N GLY A 363 -9.91 8.71 0.87
CA GLY A 363 -9.16 8.33 2.08
C GLY A 363 -9.52 9.06 3.37
N PRO A 364 -9.48 10.41 3.42
CA PRO A 364 -9.81 11.20 4.61
C PRO A 364 -11.25 11.03 5.11
N LEU A 365 -12.14 10.48 4.30
CA LEU A 365 -13.53 10.23 4.64
C LEU A 365 -13.80 8.77 5.07
N LEU A 366 -12.78 7.92 5.04
CA LEU A 366 -12.84 6.53 5.46
C LEU A 366 -12.44 6.40 6.93
N LYS A 367 -12.99 5.41 7.63
CA LYS A 367 -12.51 5.02 8.96
C LYS A 367 -11.07 4.49 8.85
N PRO A 368 -10.23 4.58 9.91
CA PRO A 368 -8.86 4.06 9.89
C PRO A 368 -8.72 2.61 9.43
N SER A 369 -9.65 1.75 9.86
CA SER A 369 -9.68 0.34 9.45
C SER A 369 -9.92 0.19 7.95
N ASP A 370 -10.82 0.99 7.37
CA ASP A 370 -11.06 0.99 5.92
C ASP A 370 -9.89 1.61 5.15
N GLN A 371 -9.27 2.66 5.67
CA GLN A 371 -8.05 3.22 5.06
C GLN A 371 -6.95 2.15 4.93
N LEU A 372 -6.79 1.27 5.91
CA LEU A 372 -5.88 0.12 5.83
C LEU A 372 -6.34 -0.95 4.83
N ARG A 373 -7.63 -1.30 4.83
CA ARG A 373 -8.20 -2.29 3.89
C ARG A 373 -7.99 -1.88 2.44
N TYR A 374 -8.19 -0.61 2.13
CA TYR A 374 -8.03 -0.03 0.80
C TYR A 374 -6.61 0.48 0.51
N ARG A 375 -5.64 0.22 1.41
CA ARG A 375 -4.22 0.58 1.26
C ARG A 375 -4.03 2.08 0.96
N VAL A 376 -4.82 2.94 1.57
CA VAL A 376 -4.71 4.39 1.42
C VAL A 376 -3.33 4.84 1.89
N GLY A 377 -2.66 5.72 1.13
CA GLY A 377 -1.28 6.16 1.39
C GLY A 377 -0.19 5.26 0.80
N SER A 378 -0.52 4.04 0.34
CA SER A 378 0.43 3.27 -0.48
C SER A 378 0.64 3.94 -1.84
N THR A 379 1.69 3.55 -2.56
CA THR A 379 2.00 4.05 -3.91
C THR A 379 0.85 3.84 -4.91
N LEU A 380 0.03 2.80 -4.67
CA LEU A 380 -1.18 2.53 -5.41
C LEU A 380 -2.24 1.93 -4.46
N PRO A 381 -3.18 2.74 -3.96
CA PRO A 381 -4.32 2.24 -3.21
C PRO A 381 -5.16 1.28 -4.07
N THR A 382 -5.63 0.19 -3.48
CA THR A 382 -6.37 -0.85 -4.19
C THR A 382 -7.50 -1.41 -3.35
N PRO A 383 -8.61 -1.87 -3.96
CA PRO A 383 -9.62 -2.64 -3.24
C PRO A 383 -9.03 -3.90 -2.59
N PRO A 384 -9.64 -4.40 -1.50
CA PRO A 384 -9.23 -5.64 -0.87
C PRO A 384 -9.25 -6.82 -1.85
N SER A 385 -8.08 -7.42 -2.06
CA SER A 385 -7.86 -8.52 -3.00
C SER A 385 -7.49 -9.84 -2.33
N ARG A 386 -6.99 -9.80 -1.07
CA ARG A 386 -6.50 -11.00 -0.40
C ARG A 386 -7.62 -11.97 -0.05
N ASN A 387 -7.41 -13.23 -0.39
CA ASN A 387 -8.32 -14.31 -0.05
C ASN A 387 -8.10 -14.81 1.38
N ARG A 388 -9.03 -15.63 1.89
CA ARG A 388 -8.98 -16.12 3.28
C ARG A 388 -7.75 -16.99 3.57
N ARG A 389 -7.23 -17.73 2.59
CA ARG A 389 -6.05 -18.59 2.78
C ARG A 389 -4.79 -17.75 2.96
N GLU A 390 -4.61 -16.74 2.11
CA GLU A 390 -3.48 -15.79 2.20
C GLU A 390 -3.46 -15.08 3.55
N VAL A 391 -4.61 -14.59 4.00
CA VAL A 391 -4.71 -13.90 5.30
C VAL A 391 -4.40 -14.85 6.46
N THR A 392 -4.83 -16.11 6.37
CA THR A 392 -4.53 -17.14 7.38
C THR A 392 -3.04 -17.48 7.40
N ALA A 393 -2.40 -17.56 6.23
CA ALA A 393 -0.96 -17.80 6.12
C ALA A 393 -0.14 -16.67 6.76
N VAL A 394 -0.50 -15.40 6.49
CA VAL A 394 0.14 -14.23 7.13
C VAL A 394 -0.09 -14.23 8.64
N ALA A 395 -1.32 -14.52 9.10
CA ALA A 395 -1.62 -14.61 10.53
C ALA A 395 -0.80 -15.70 11.25
N GLY A 396 -0.45 -16.78 10.55
CA GLY A 396 0.41 -17.86 11.06
C GLY A 396 1.81 -17.38 11.43
N HIS A 397 2.34 -16.43 10.67
CA HIS A 397 3.71 -15.90 10.79
C HIS A 397 3.79 -14.54 11.50
N LEU A 398 2.65 -14.05 12.01
CA LEU A 398 2.58 -12.79 12.74
C LEU A 398 2.54 -13.05 14.25
N PRO A 399 3.36 -12.35 15.06
CA PRO A 399 3.25 -12.40 16.51
C PRO A 399 1.96 -11.70 16.96
N ALA A 400 1.39 -12.12 18.09
CA ALA A 400 0.15 -11.55 18.60
C ALA A 400 0.35 -10.13 19.18
N ALA A 401 1.55 -9.82 19.66
CA ALA A 401 2.07 -8.47 19.86
C ALA A 401 3.16 -8.20 18.82
N LEU A 402 3.06 -7.10 18.07
CA LEU A 402 3.99 -6.79 16.98
C LEU A 402 5.44 -6.72 17.48
N TRP A 403 6.39 -7.10 16.61
CA TRP A 403 7.82 -7.03 16.89
C TRP A 403 8.21 -5.68 17.52
N PRO A 404 8.89 -5.69 18.69
CA PRO A 404 9.24 -4.45 19.39
C PRO A 404 9.91 -3.36 18.55
N PRO A 405 10.93 -3.66 17.70
CA PRO A 405 11.56 -2.60 16.92
C PRO A 405 10.61 -1.95 15.91
N TRP A 406 9.56 -2.65 15.46
CA TRP A 406 8.50 -2.06 14.63
C TRP A 406 7.46 -1.30 15.45
N ALA A 407 6.98 -1.90 16.56
CA ALA A 407 5.99 -1.28 17.43
C ALA A 407 6.51 0.05 18.02
N LEU A 408 7.79 0.10 18.43
CA LEU A 408 8.44 1.30 18.96
C LEU A 408 8.50 2.43 17.95
N ARG A 409 8.79 2.17 16.67
CA ARG A 409 8.83 3.21 15.63
C ARG A 409 7.44 3.81 15.40
N LEU A 410 6.39 3.00 15.56
CA LEU A 410 5.00 3.40 15.39
C LEU A 410 4.34 3.91 16.69
N TYR A 411 5.08 4.00 17.80
CA TYR A 411 4.55 4.31 19.13
C TYR A 411 4.35 5.82 19.34
N PRO A 412 3.10 6.32 19.41
CA PRO A 412 2.85 7.71 19.76
C PRO A 412 2.96 7.92 21.28
N PRO A 413 3.31 9.14 21.73
CA PRO A 413 3.38 9.46 23.15
C PRO A 413 2.05 9.20 23.88
N ARG A 414 2.13 8.76 25.16
CA ARG A 414 0.97 8.58 26.07
C ARG A 414 -0.04 7.51 25.63
N MET A 415 0.36 6.60 24.74
CA MET A 415 -0.39 5.38 24.46
C MET A 415 0.15 4.23 25.32
N ASP A 416 -0.70 3.28 25.66
CA ASP A 416 -0.23 2.04 26.28
C ASP A 416 0.47 1.17 25.22
N TYR A 417 1.74 0.83 25.47
CA TYR A 417 2.58 0.14 24.49
C TYR A 417 2.07 -1.26 24.16
N GLN A 418 1.61 -1.99 25.18
CA GLN A 418 1.15 -3.37 25.00
C GLN A 418 -0.13 -3.44 24.16
N ASN A 419 -1.08 -2.56 24.46
CA ASN A 419 -2.29 -2.42 23.66
C ASN A 419 -2.00 -1.96 22.23
N LEU A 420 -1.01 -1.08 22.02
CA LEU A 420 -0.59 -0.71 20.67
C LEU A 420 0.02 -1.89 19.91
N ALA A 421 1.04 -2.54 20.48
CA ALA A 421 1.77 -3.62 19.80
C ALA A 421 0.82 -4.72 19.33
N THR A 422 -0.15 -5.06 20.17
CA THR A 422 -1.17 -6.06 19.83
C THR A 422 -2.20 -5.56 18.80
N ALA A 423 -2.62 -4.30 18.89
CA ALA A 423 -3.49 -3.70 17.89
C ALA A 423 -2.83 -3.61 16.51
N LEU A 424 -1.52 -3.33 16.45
CA LEU A 424 -0.78 -3.27 15.19
C LEU A 424 -0.71 -4.63 14.48
N SER A 425 -0.56 -5.74 15.23
CA SER A 425 -0.67 -7.08 14.64
C SER A 425 -2.05 -7.33 14.02
N CYS A 426 -3.13 -6.93 14.71
CA CYS A 426 -4.47 -7.02 14.12
C CYS A 426 -4.64 -6.08 12.91
N ALA A 427 -4.06 -4.88 12.94
CA ALA A 427 -4.13 -3.91 11.85
C ALA A 427 -3.48 -4.43 10.56
N LEU A 428 -2.36 -5.16 10.66
CA LEU A 428 -1.69 -5.79 9.53
C LEU A 428 -2.58 -6.81 8.79
N LEU A 429 -3.43 -7.53 9.52
CA LEU A 429 -4.39 -8.47 8.92
C LEU A 429 -5.52 -7.78 8.15
N LEU A 430 -5.79 -6.50 8.42
CA LEU A 430 -6.81 -5.73 7.70
C LEU A 430 -6.31 -5.30 6.32
N VAL A 431 -5.00 -5.15 6.14
CA VAL A 431 -4.44 -4.63 4.90
C VAL A 431 -4.77 -5.55 3.72
N SER A 432 -5.41 -4.99 2.70
CA SER A 432 -5.92 -5.68 1.52
C SER A 432 -6.89 -6.84 1.80
N SER A 433 -7.50 -6.90 2.99
CA SER A 433 -8.43 -7.97 3.37
C SER A 433 -9.85 -7.45 3.63
N ARG A 434 -10.81 -8.37 3.67
CA ARG A 434 -12.20 -8.09 4.04
C ARG A 434 -12.52 -8.48 5.49
N LEU A 435 -11.50 -8.72 6.31
CA LEU A 435 -11.70 -9.11 7.71
C LEU A 435 -12.34 -8.00 8.53
N SER A 436 -13.22 -8.40 9.46
CA SER A 436 -13.69 -7.53 10.54
C SER A 436 -12.61 -7.38 11.62
N LEU A 437 -12.73 -6.37 12.48
CA LEU A 437 -11.82 -6.21 13.61
C LEU A 437 -11.90 -7.40 14.57
N ASP A 438 -13.09 -7.95 14.81
CA ASP A 438 -13.27 -9.12 15.69
C ASP A 438 -12.61 -10.37 15.14
N THR A 439 -12.71 -10.59 13.83
CA THR A 439 -12.05 -11.74 13.17
C THR A 439 -10.53 -11.60 13.15
N ALA A 440 -10.00 -10.38 13.01
CA ALA A 440 -8.57 -10.10 13.15
C ALA A 440 -8.09 -10.30 14.60
N ALA A 441 -8.88 -9.90 15.61
CA ALA A 441 -8.58 -10.13 17.02
C ALA A 441 -8.55 -11.64 17.35
N ALA A 442 -9.57 -12.37 16.91
CA ALA A 442 -9.68 -13.81 17.10
C ALA A 442 -8.51 -14.58 16.46
N ALA A 443 -8.04 -14.15 15.27
CA ALA A 443 -6.88 -14.74 14.61
C ALA A 443 -5.57 -14.60 15.42
N MET A 444 -5.49 -13.60 16.29
CA MET A 444 -4.36 -13.34 17.20
C MET A 444 -4.59 -13.89 18.61
N ASN A 445 -5.59 -14.76 18.82
CA ASN A 445 -5.98 -15.32 20.12
C ASN A 445 -6.29 -14.25 21.19
N ARG A 446 -6.72 -13.05 20.78
CA ARG A 446 -7.25 -12.04 21.69
C ARG A 446 -8.74 -12.30 21.93
N SER A 447 -9.26 -11.95 23.10
CA SER A 447 -10.71 -11.85 23.29
C SER A 447 -11.27 -10.92 22.22
N ALA A 448 -12.37 -11.32 21.59
CA ALA A 448 -12.96 -10.58 20.48
C ALA A 448 -13.49 -9.23 20.96
N ASP A 449 -12.64 -8.20 20.93
CA ASP A 449 -12.96 -6.82 21.26
C ASP A 449 -12.53 -5.88 20.11
N GLY A 450 -13.33 -5.89 19.04
CA GLY A 450 -13.14 -4.98 17.92
C GLY A 450 -13.32 -3.50 18.28
N HIS A 451 -14.00 -3.18 19.38
CA HIS A 451 -14.20 -1.80 19.84
C HIS A 451 -12.90 -1.21 20.39
N ALA A 452 -12.17 -1.96 21.24
CA ALA A 452 -10.86 -1.55 21.72
C ALA A 452 -9.87 -1.33 20.56
N LEU A 453 -9.85 -2.24 19.58
CA LEU A 453 -9.00 -2.08 18.38
C LEU A 453 -9.37 -0.84 17.57
N SER A 454 -10.68 -0.59 17.36
CA SER A 454 -11.14 0.61 16.68
C SER A 454 -10.70 1.87 17.42
N HIS A 455 -10.76 1.88 18.76
CA HIS A 455 -10.33 3.03 19.56
C HIS A 455 -8.82 3.30 19.44
N VAL A 456 -7.98 2.25 19.43
CA VAL A 456 -6.53 2.40 19.20
C VAL A 456 -6.25 2.98 17.82
N LEU A 457 -6.90 2.47 16.76
CA LEU A 457 -6.73 2.99 15.40
C LEU A 457 -7.19 4.45 15.28
N GLN A 458 -8.29 4.84 15.93
CA GLN A 458 -8.74 6.24 15.97
C GLN A 458 -7.79 7.14 16.76
N ARG A 459 -7.10 6.63 17.79
CA ARG A 459 -6.05 7.39 18.48
C ARG A 459 -4.83 7.59 17.59
N LEU A 460 -4.43 6.57 16.82
CA LEU A 460 -3.35 6.68 15.84
C LEU A 460 -3.69 7.68 14.72
N GLU A 461 -4.95 7.69 14.25
CA GLU A 461 -5.42 8.63 13.23
C GLU A 461 -5.35 10.09 13.67
N ARG A 462 -5.52 10.37 14.97
CA ARG A 462 -5.40 11.74 15.51
C ARG A 462 -3.96 12.25 15.56
N ASP A 463 -2.95 11.39 15.40
CA ASP A 463 -1.56 11.80 15.31
C ASP A 463 -1.29 12.43 13.93
N GLN A 464 -0.57 13.56 13.90
CA GLN A 464 -0.21 14.25 12.65
C GLN A 464 0.61 13.36 11.70
N ARG A 465 1.27 12.33 12.25
CA ARG A 465 2.11 11.37 11.52
C ARG A 465 1.33 10.14 11.06
N TRP A 466 -0.01 10.15 11.14
CA TRP A 466 -0.85 9.03 10.72
C TRP A 466 -0.57 8.54 9.31
N ASN A 467 -0.28 9.43 8.35
CA ASN A 467 0.07 9.00 6.99
C ASN A 467 1.30 8.09 7.00
N GLY A 468 2.37 8.47 7.70
CA GLY A 468 3.59 7.66 7.83
C GLY A 468 3.32 6.32 8.50
N ILE A 469 2.51 6.29 9.57
CA ILE A 469 2.12 5.06 10.28
C ILE A 469 1.36 4.11 9.34
N ARG A 470 0.36 4.63 8.60
CA ARG A 470 -0.44 3.85 7.66
C ARG A 470 0.40 3.29 6.53
N VAL A 471 1.34 4.08 5.99
CA VAL A 471 2.29 3.64 4.96
C VAL A 471 3.19 2.53 5.50
N ALA A 472 3.72 2.68 6.72
CA ALA A 472 4.53 1.66 7.36
C ALA A 472 3.78 0.33 7.52
N ILE A 473 2.52 0.37 7.99
CA ILE A 473 1.66 -0.81 8.11
C ILE A 473 1.41 -1.45 6.74
N CYS A 474 1.15 -0.65 5.69
CA CYS A 474 0.95 -1.18 4.35
C CYS A 474 2.22 -1.84 3.77
N ARG A 475 3.38 -1.17 3.88
CA ARG A 475 4.67 -1.70 3.42
C ARG A 475 5.03 -3.00 4.14
N LEU A 476 4.82 -3.05 5.46
CA LEU A 476 5.03 -4.26 6.25
C LEU A 476 4.10 -5.39 5.82
N ALA A 477 2.82 -5.12 5.63
CA ALA A 477 1.86 -6.12 5.17
C ALA A 477 2.20 -6.64 3.76
N ASP A 478 2.74 -5.79 2.87
CA ASP A 478 3.18 -6.19 1.53
C ASP A 478 4.47 -7.04 1.59
N TYR A 479 5.41 -6.70 2.48
CA TYR A 479 6.62 -7.50 2.73
C TYR A 479 6.27 -8.90 3.24
N LEU A 480 5.40 -9.01 4.26
CA LEU A 480 4.97 -10.30 4.83
C LEU A 480 4.20 -11.19 3.85
N HIS A 481 3.70 -10.62 2.75
CA HIS A 481 3.02 -11.37 1.71
C HIS A 481 3.99 -11.85 0.61
N SER A 482 5.06 -11.12 0.37
CA SER A 482 6.01 -11.36 -0.74
C SER A 482 7.29 -12.09 -0.32
N HIS A 483 7.58 -12.17 0.99
CA HIS A 483 8.80 -12.75 1.54
C HIS A 483 8.49 -13.84 2.55
N ASP A 484 9.36 -14.84 2.63
CA ASP A 484 9.27 -15.90 3.63
C ASP A 484 9.65 -15.38 5.02
N VAL A 485 8.79 -15.69 5.99
CA VAL A 485 9.01 -15.38 7.40
C VAL A 485 9.50 -16.64 8.11
N PRO A 486 10.66 -16.63 8.78
CA PRO A 486 11.26 -17.83 9.33
C PRO A 486 10.54 -18.41 10.54
N ILE A 487 9.68 -17.64 11.22
CA ILE A 487 9.01 -18.06 12.45
C ILE A 487 7.52 -18.30 12.22
N ASN A 488 7.04 -19.51 12.49
CA ASN A 488 5.61 -19.80 12.57
C ASN A 488 5.08 -19.59 14.00
N TYR A 489 4.68 -18.36 14.30
CA TYR A 489 4.18 -18.00 15.63
C TYR A 489 2.88 -18.72 16.02
N GLN A 490 2.00 -19.05 15.06
CA GLN A 490 0.80 -19.83 15.36
C GLN A 490 1.15 -21.23 15.90
N ARG A 491 2.17 -21.88 15.34
CA ARG A 491 2.69 -23.14 15.87
C ARG A 491 3.30 -22.93 17.25
N ARG A 492 4.15 -21.91 17.42
CA ARG A 492 4.79 -21.61 18.72
C ARG A 492 3.81 -21.32 19.85
N ARG A 493 2.69 -20.64 19.58
CA ARG A 493 1.63 -20.35 20.56
C ARG A 493 0.90 -21.60 21.07
N ARG A 494 1.00 -22.73 20.37
CA ARG A 494 0.34 -24.01 20.71
C ARG A 494 1.27 -25.02 21.37
N LEU A 495 2.55 -24.68 21.55
CA LEU A 495 3.53 -25.56 22.18
C LEU A 495 3.30 -25.65 23.69
N ASP A 496 3.77 -26.73 24.29
CA ASP A 496 3.84 -26.84 25.75
C ASP A 496 5.11 -26.14 26.28
N TYR A 497 4.89 -25.21 27.21
CA TYR A 497 5.95 -24.46 27.89
C TYR A 497 6.12 -24.89 29.35
N SER A 498 5.42 -25.93 29.83
CA SER A 498 5.52 -26.41 31.21
C SER A 498 6.96 -26.70 31.68
N THR A 499 7.83 -27.10 30.74
CA THR A 499 9.25 -27.40 30.95
C THR A 499 10.18 -26.20 30.75
N LEU A 500 9.66 -25.03 30.38
CA LEU A 500 10.43 -23.81 30.14
C LEU A 500 11.13 -23.36 31.43
N LEU A 501 12.47 -23.37 31.39
CA LEU A 501 13.35 -22.90 32.46
C LEU A 501 13.02 -23.55 33.81
N SER A 502 13.47 -24.80 34.00
CA SER A 502 13.30 -25.52 35.27
C SER A 502 14.06 -24.82 36.42
N THR A 503 13.60 -25.00 37.67
CA THR A 503 14.26 -24.40 38.85
C THR A 503 15.74 -24.83 39.01
N PRO A 504 16.10 -26.11 38.76
CA PRO A 504 17.51 -26.53 38.68
C PRO A 504 18.29 -25.79 37.58
N THR A 505 17.75 -25.70 36.37
CA THR A 505 18.39 -25.01 35.23
C THR A 505 18.60 -23.53 35.53
N TRP A 506 17.60 -22.85 36.10
CA TRP A 506 17.72 -21.44 36.52
C TRP A 506 18.82 -21.24 37.57
N SER A 507 18.89 -22.14 38.54
CA SER A 507 19.95 -22.12 39.55
C SER A 507 21.35 -22.29 38.95
N GLN A 508 21.47 -23.11 37.91
CA GLN A 508 22.71 -23.30 37.16
C GLN A 508 23.03 -22.05 36.35
N ILE A 509 22.11 -21.54 35.53
CA ILE A 509 22.30 -20.33 34.71
C ILE A 509 22.69 -19.13 35.57
N CYS A 510 22.02 -18.90 36.71
CA CYS A 510 22.38 -17.81 37.62
C CYS A 510 23.77 -17.99 38.23
N GLY A 511 24.13 -19.23 38.58
CA GLY A 511 25.47 -19.57 39.05
C GLY A 511 26.53 -19.37 37.97
N ASP A 512 26.18 -19.64 36.71
CA ASP A 512 27.12 -19.57 35.61
C ASP A 512 27.33 -18.13 35.11
N ALA A 513 26.26 -17.33 35.07
CA ALA A 513 26.25 -15.93 34.65
C ALA A 513 26.52 -14.93 35.80
N GLY A 514 26.96 -15.41 36.97
CA GLY A 514 27.28 -14.54 38.10
C GLY A 514 26.14 -13.70 38.67
N THR A 515 24.89 -14.09 38.40
CA THR A 515 23.70 -13.33 38.75
C THR A 515 23.03 -13.90 40.00
N ALA A 516 22.55 -13.02 40.90
CA ALA A 516 21.81 -13.46 42.07
C ALA A 516 20.52 -14.20 41.65
N LYS A 517 20.33 -15.41 42.17
CA LYS A 517 19.18 -16.29 41.89
C LYS A 517 17.82 -15.61 42.15
N GLY A 518 17.78 -14.70 43.13
CA GLY A 518 16.55 -14.08 43.61
C GLY A 518 15.63 -15.07 44.33
N GLY A 519 14.44 -14.60 44.74
CA GLY A 519 13.36 -15.48 45.18
C GLY A 519 12.62 -16.12 44.01
N ASN A 520 11.62 -16.98 44.30
CA ASN A 520 10.80 -17.67 43.30
C ASN A 520 10.16 -16.71 42.27
N GLN A 521 9.90 -15.47 42.65
CA GLN A 521 9.37 -14.46 41.75
C GLN A 521 10.28 -14.13 40.55
N LYS A 522 11.62 -14.23 40.70
CA LYS A 522 12.56 -13.85 39.64
C LYS A 522 12.60 -14.88 38.50
N ILE A 523 12.50 -16.17 38.82
CA ILE A 523 12.41 -17.22 37.79
C ILE A 523 11.10 -17.11 37.01
N ASP A 524 10.00 -16.80 37.67
CA ASP A 524 8.69 -16.64 37.01
C ASP A 524 8.67 -15.42 36.08
N VAL A 525 9.34 -14.32 36.47
CA VAL A 525 9.56 -13.16 35.57
C VAL A 525 10.40 -13.56 34.36
N ALA A 526 11.49 -14.31 34.54
CA ALA A 526 12.32 -14.79 33.44
C ALA A 526 11.55 -15.73 32.50
N ARG A 527 10.71 -16.63 33.05
CA ARG A 527 9.80 -17.50 32.27
C ARG A 527 8.79 -16.70 31.48
N CYS A 528 8.18 -15.67 32.07
CA CYS A 528 7.24 -14.80 31.36
C CYS A 528 7.93 -14.04 30.21
N HIS A 529 9.15 -13.55 30.44
CA HIS A 529 9.96 -12.90 29.40
C HIS A 529 10.29 -13.86 28.25
N LEU A 530 10.77 -15.07 28.55
CA LEU A 530 11.05 -16.10 27.54
C LEU A 530 9.79 -16.54 26.79
N TYR A 531 8.67 -16.72 27.51
CA TYR A 531 7.39 -17.09 26.92
C TYR A 531 6.93 -16.05 25.90
N ALA A 532 6.93 -14.76 26.27
CA ALA A 532 6.56 -13.68 25.36
C ALA A 532 7.50 -13.61 24.14
N THR A 533 8.80 -13.79 24.36
CA THR A 533 9.84 -13.79 23.31
C THR A 533 9.64 -14.93 22.31
N LEU A 534 9.37 -16.15 22.78
CA LEU A 534 9.20 -17.34 21.94
C LEU A 534 7.86 -17.35 21.21
N THR A 535 6.76 -17.01 21.88
CA THR A 535 5.40 -17.11 21.34
C THR A 535 4.95 -15.88 20.56
N GLY A 536 5.58 -14.73 20.81
CA GLY A 536 5.08 -13.43 20.37
C GLY A 536 3.74 -13.05 21.01
N ASN A 537 3.33 -13.71 22.10
CA ASN A 537 2.14 -13.34 22.86
C ASN A 537 2.41 -12.18 23.82
N PRO A 538 1.34 -11.46 24.19
CA PRO A 538 1.35 -10.62 25.37
C PRO A 538 1.82 -11.40 26.60
N VAL A 539 2.62 -10.76 27.46
CA VAL A 539 3.22 -11.40 28.63
C VAL A 539 2.17 -11.82 29.66
N GLU A 540 1.01 -11.16 29.65
CA GLU A 540 -0.14 -11.44 30.50
C GLU A 540 -0.75 -12.82 30.24
N LEU A 541 -0.48 -13.42 29.07
CA LEU A 541 -0.93 -14.78 28.72
C LEU A 541 0.03 -15.87 29.21
N ALA A 542 1.17 -15.51 29.80
CA ALA A 542 2.13 -16.48 30.31
C ALA A 542 1.56 -17.20 31.55
N PRO A 543 1.73 -18.54 31.67
CA PRO A 543 1.20 -19.31 32.81
C PRO A 543 1.68 -18.86 34.19
N TRP A 544 2.86 -18.24 34.27
CA TRP A 544 3.46 -17.77 35.52
C TRP A 544 3.23 -16.27 35.77
N PHE A 545 2.44 -15.61 34.93
CA PHE A 545 2.12 -14.19 35.12
C PHE A 545 1.20 -14.02 36.33
N THR A 546 1.53 -13.04 37.18
CA THR A 546 0.72 -12.69 38.35
C THR A 546 0.40 -11.20 38.29
N ASP A 547 -0.89 -10.85 38.24
CA ASP A 547 -1.37 -9.46 38.18
C ASP A 547 -1.25 -8.76 39.54
N THR A 548 -0.01 -8.45 39.93
CA THR A 548 0.30 -7.70 41.15
C THR A 548 1.31 -6.61 40.84
N ASN A 549 1.17 -5.45 41.48
CA ASN A 549 2.09 -4.31 41.29
C ASN A 549 3.56 -4.69 41.52
N GLN A 550 3.83 -5.58 42.48
CA GLN A 550 5.18 -6.07 42.75
C GLN A 550 5.74 -6.90 41.58
N PHE A 551 4.95 -7.82 41.02
CA PHE A 551 5.37 -8.65 39.90
C PHE A 551 5.54 -7.84 38.61
N ILE A 552 4.59 -6.96 38.30
CA ILE A 552 4.67 -6.05 37.15
C ILE A 552 5.91 -5.14 37.28
N SER A 553 6.18 -4.61 38.47
CA SER A 553 7.40 -3.84 38.72
C SER A 553 8.68 -4.66 38.56
N ALA A 554 8.68 -5.95 38.90
CA ALA A 554 9.83 -6.83 38.71
C ALA A 554 10.04 -7.14 37.22
N LEU A 555 8.97 -7.42 36.48
CA LEU A 555 8.97 -7.68 35.04
C LEU A 555 9.48 -6.47 34.24
N THR A 556 8.97 -5.27 34.54
CA THR A 556 9.37 -4.03 33.85
C THR A 556 10.81 -3.60 34.14
N ARG A 557 11.40 -4.04 35.26
CA ARG A 557 12.81 -3.82 35.61
C ARG A 557 13.73 -4.94 35.11
N PHE A 558 13.19 -6.08 34.72
CA PHE A 558 13.97 -7.25 34.33
C PHE A 558 14.99 -6.97 33.20
N PRO A 559 14.68 -6.18 32.15
CA PRO A 559 15.68 -5.84 31.14
C PRO A 559 16.92 -5.14 31.71
N ALA A 560 16.78 -4.31 32.73
CA ALA A 560 17.90 -3.64 33.40
C ALA A 560 18.73 -4.57 34.30
N GLN A 561 18.21 -5.77 34.60
CA GLN A 561 18.89 -6.80 35.40
C GLN A 561 19.57 -7.86 34.53
N LEU A 562 19.32 -7.85 33.21
CA LEU A 562 20.00 -8.74 32.28
C LEU A 562 21.49 -8.36 32.21
N THR A 563 22.33 -9.38 32.11
CA THR A 563 23.75 -9.27 31.78
C THR A 563 23.97 -9.97 30.44
N PRO A 564 25.06 -9.68 29.72
CA PRO A 564 25.37 -10.38 28.47
C PRO A 564 25.37 -11.90 28.64
N GLU A 565 25.98 -12.40 29.72
CA GLU A 565 26.08 -13.84 30.02
C GLU A 565 24.71 -14.44 30.37
N LEU A 566 23.87 -13.70 31.11
CA LEU A 566 22.53 -14.17 31.44
C LEU A 566 21.63 -14.21 30.21
N ALA A 567 21.70 -13.19 29.34
CA ALA A 567 20.92 -13.15 28.11
C ALA A 567 21.31 -14.30 27.16
N GLU A 568 22.62 -14.52 26.95
CA GLU A 568 23.11 -15.63 26.13
C GLU A 568 22.68 -17.01 26.68
N ALA A 569 22.74 -17.19 28.00
CA ALA A 569 22.29 -18.42 28.65
C ALA A 569 20.78 -18.64 28.50
N LEU A 570 19.96 -17.58 28.60
CA LEU A 570 18.52 -17.63 28.38
C LEU A 570 18.17 -17.93 26.92
N ASP A 571 18.88 -17.34 25.96
CA ASP A 571 18.71 -17.62 24.53
C ASP A 571 19.11 -19.06 24.20
N THR A 572 20.18 -19.56 24.80
CA THR A 572 20.59 -20.97 24.66
C THR A 572 19.52 -21.92 25.18
N GLU A 573 18.90 -21.61 26.32
CA GLU A 573 17.80 -22.42 26.86
C GLU A 573 16.54 -22.35 25.99
N ALA A 574 16.23 -21.17 25.45
CA ALA A 574 15.14 -20.98 24.50
C ALA A 574 15.35 -21.81 23.22
N GLN A 575 16.57 -21.82 22.67
CA GLN A 575 16.91 -22.61 21.48
C GLN A 575 16.87 -24.12 21.77
N LYS A 576 17.29 -24.56 22.95
CA LYS A 576 17.18 -25.96 23.38
C LYS A 576 15.72 -26.42 23.44
N LEU A 577 14.83 -25.58 23.96
CA LEU A 577 13.39 -25.89 23.98
C LEU A 577 12.82 -26.00 22.56
N LEU A 578 13.19 -25.10 21.65
CA LEU A 578 12.75 -25.21 20.26
C LEU A 578 13.28 -26.49 19.60
N THR A 579 14.55 -26.82 19.82
CA THR A 579 15.20 -28.00 19.25
C THR A 579 14.59 -29.30 19.80
N SER A 580 14.27 -29.37 21.09
CA SER A 580 13.61 -30.54 21.70
C SER A 580 12.20 -30.78 21.17
N GLN A 581 11.57 -29.75 20.62
CA GLN A 581 10.28 -29.82 19.94
C GLN A 581 10.39 -29.92 18.40
N ASN A 582 11.58 -30.24 17.87
CA ASN A 582 11.87 -30.38 16.43
C ASN A 582 11.64 -29.09 15.62
N ILE A 583 11.97 -27.93 16.19
CA ILE A 583 11.87 -26.62 15.54
C ILE A 583 13.27 -26.05 15.31
N SER A 584 13.62 -25.81 14.04
CA SER A 584 14.93 -25.25 13.61
C SER A 584 14.91 -23.74 13.35
N GLU A 585 13.85 -23.05 13.76
CA GLU A 585 13.67 -21.62 13.59
C GLU A 585 14.52 -20.80 14.60
N PRO A 586 14.86 -19.53 14.31
CA PRO A 586 15.57 -18.68 15.26
C PRO A 586 14.70 -18.29 16.47
N VAL A 587 15.28 -18.04 17.64
CA VAL A 587 14.54 -17.63 18.85
C VAL A 587 13.70 -16.38 18.59
N THR A 588 14.31 -15.34 18.04
CA THR A 588 13.66 -14.09 17.65
C THR A 588 13.94 -13.75 16.19
N TRP A 589 13.02 -13.02 15.56
CA TRP A 589 13.18 -12.46 14.23
C TRP A 589 12.23 -11.28 14.08
N HIS A 590 12.60 -10.28 13.27
CA HIS A 590 11.70 -9.23 12.81
C HIS A 590 12.05 -8.82 11.36
N PRO A 591 11.10 -8.24 10.61
CA PRO A 591 11.37 -7.71 9.28
C PRO A 591 12.40 -6.58 9.30
N PRO A 592 13.16 -6.38 8.20
CA PRO A 592 14.15 -5.30 8.09
C PRO A 592 13.54 -3.92 8.35
N LEU A 593 14.22 -3.09 9.13
CA LEU A 593 13.74 -1.74 9.45
C LEU A 593 13.91 -0.75 8.28
N SER A 594 14.73 -1.07 7.27
CA SER A 594 14.88 -0.28 6.04
C SER A 594 13.57 -0.09 5.26
N ILE A 595 12.56 -0.95 5.51
CA ILE A 595 11.21 -0.78 4.95
C ILE A 595 10.55 0.53 5.43
N LEU A 596 10.97 1.05 6.59
CA LEU A 596 10.50 2.29 7.19
C LEU A 596 11.23 3.53 6.66
N ASP A 597 12.23 3.37 5.79
CA ASP A 597 13.05 4.49 5.31
C ASP A 597 12.20 5.55 4.59
N GLY A 598 12.55 6.81 4.83
CA GLY A 598 11.84 7.98 4.30
C GLY A 598 10.51 8.30 4.98
N LEU A 599 10.10 7.55 6.01
CA LEU A 599 8.86 7.81 6.74
C LEU A 599 9.10 8.66 8.00
N HIS A 600 8.26 9.67 8.19
CA HIS A 600 8.21 10.44 9.43
C HIS A 600 7.25 9.77 10.42
N LEU A 601 7.81 9.05 11.40
CA LEU A 601 7.09 8.21 12.37
C LEU A 601 7.16 8.80 13.80
N PRO A 602 6.21 8.47 14.69
CA PRO A 602 6.12 9.12 16.00
C PRO A 602 7.16 8.65 17.03
N GLY A 603 7.66 7.42 16.91
CA GLY A 603 8.51 6.82 17.92
C GLY A 603 10.00 6.79 17.57
N SER A 604 10.84 6.76 18.61
CA SER A 604 12.31 6.80 18.51
C SER A 604 12.88 5.56 17.82
N ASP A 605 14.00 5.73 17.11
CA ASP A 605 14.71 4.62 16.49
C ASP A 605 15.63 3.93 17.51
N PRO A 606 15.35 2.67 17.90
CA PRO A 606 16.20 1.96 18.85
C PRO A 606 17.64 1.78 18.36
N GLN A 607 17.90 1.81 17.04
CA GLN A 607 19.25 1.66 16.49
C GLN A 607 20.11 2.93 16.62
N THR A 608 19.49 4.08 16.85
CA THR A 608 20.19 5.36 17.01
C THR A 608 20.63 5.65 18.45
N LEU A 609 20.25 4.79 19.39
CA LEU A 609 20.53 4.97 20.81
C LEU A 609 22.03 4.74 21.11
N ASP A 610 22.64 5.67 21.84
CA ASP A 610 24.00 5.49 22.35
C ASP A 610 24.03 4.43 23.45
N ILE A 611 24.45 3.22 23.07
CA ILE A 611 24.53 2.05 23.96
C ILE A 611 25.55 2.28 25.09
N ALA A 612 26.66 2.98 24.84
CA ALA A 612 27.68 3.24 25.86
C ALA A 612 27.15 4.21 26.93
N LYS A 613 26.43 5.25 26.50
CA LYS A 613 25.74 6.16 27.42
C LYS A 613 24.63 5.43 28.18
N LEU A 614 23.82 4.60 27.51
CA LEU A 614 22.80 3.77 28.15
C LEU A 614 23.40 2.92 29.28
N HIS A 615 24.46 2.16 29.01
CA HIS A 615 25.13 1.31 30.01
C HIS A 615 25.69 2.10 31.19
N THR A 616 26.18 3.32 30.95
CA THR A 616 26.66 4.20 32.01
C THR A 616 25.52 4.69 32.89
N LEU A 617 24.40 5.08 32.29
CA LEU A 617 23.21 5.53 33.02
C LEU A 617 22.56 4.38 33.80
N THR A 618 22.45 3.19 33.24
CA THR A 618 21.89 2.02 33.94
C THR A 618 22.70 1.63 35.18
N ARG A 619 24.01 1.92 35.21
CA ARG A 619 24.85 1.73 36.40
C ARG A 619 24.62 2.81 37.46
N ASN A 620 24.42 4.06 37.05
CA ASN A 620 24.34 5.20 37.95
C ASN A 620 22.92 5.50 38.47
N THR A 621 21.88 5.07 37.75
CA THR A 621 20.48 5.29 38.13
C THR A 621 19.65 4.02 37.95
N THR A 622 18.76 3.75 38.91
CA THR A 622 17.87 2.58 38.89
C THR A 622 16.52 2.86 38.21
N ALA A 623 16.17 4.13 37.98
CA ALA A 623 14.89 4.50 37.41
C ALA A 623 14.97 4.60 35.87
N LEU A 624 14.41 3.60 35.17
CA LEU A 624 14.36 3.57 33.70
C LEU A 624 13.71 4.81 33.07
N GLY A 625 12.77 5.46 33.76
CA GLY A 625 12.17 6.72 33.35
C GLY A 625 13.18 7.86 33.22
N ALA A 626 14.05 8.02 34.21
CA ALA A 626 15.08 9.06 34.19
C ALA A 626 16.14 8.79 33.11
N ILE A 627 16.45 7.51 32.84
CA ILE A 627 17.34 7.13 31.72
C ILE A 627 16.71 7.54 30.38
N ALA A 628 15.41 7.28 30.20
CA ALA A 628 14.70 7.63 28.98
C ALA A 628 14.70 9.16 28.73
N GLU A 629 14.45 9.96 29.77
CA GLU A 629 14.53 11.43 29.68
C GLU A 629 15.93 11.93 29.29
N GLN A 630 16.99 11.37 29.88
CA GLN A 630 18.38 11.78 29.57
C GLN A 630 18.89 11.33 28.19
N LEU A 631 18.23 10.35 27.59
CA LEU A 631 18.48 9.85 26.24
C LEU A 631 17.47 10.41 25.21
N ASP A 632 16.60 11.34 25.63
CA ASP A 632 15.52 11.92 24.80
C ASP A 632 14.69 10.86 24.06
N THR A 633 14.29 9.82 24.80
CA THR A 633 13.58 8.66 24.26
C THR A 633 12.48 8.19 25.19
N ASN A 634 11.79 7.10 24.83
CA ASN A 634 10.76 6.51 25.66
C ASN A 634 11.28 5.30 26.47
N ILE A 635 10.59 4.98 27.57
CA ILE A 635 10.97 3.92 28.50
C ILE A 635 11.00 2.55 27.82
N GLU A 636 10.10 2.29 26.87
CA GLU A 636 10.03 1.01 26.15
C GLU A 636 11.22 0.83 25.20
N THR A 637 11.71 1.90 24.57
CA THR A 637 12.94 1.89 23.77
C THR A 637 14.15 1.56 24.63
N VAL A 638 14.24 2.13 25.84
CA VAL A 638 15.30 1.78 26.81
C VAL A 638 15.21 0.30 27.22
N ARG A 639 14.01 -0.19 27.54
CA ARG A 639 13.80 -1.61 27.90
C ARG A 639 14.21 -2.55 26.76
N TYR A 640 13.77 -2.25 25.53
CA TYR A 640 14.13 -3.04 24.35
C TYR A 640 15.64 -3.01 24.08
N ALA A 641 16.27 -1.83 24.15
CA ALA A 641 17.71 -1.70 23.98
C ALA A 641 18.50 -2.50 25.03
N LEU A 642 18.06 -2.52 26.29
CA LEU A 642 18.67 -3.33 27.35
C LEU A 642 18.44 -4.84 27.17
N THR A 643 17.33 -5.25 26.54
CA THR A 643 17.12 -6.65 26.17
C THR A 643 18.07 -7.08 25.04
N CYS A 644 18.28 -6.24 24.03
CA CYS A 644 19.19 -6.54 22.91
C CYS A 644 20.67 -6.37 23.27
N HIS A 645 20.99 -5.39 24.10
CA HIS A 645 22.35 -5.03 24.52
C HIS A 645 22.42 -4.87 26.04
N PRO A 646 22.35 -5.97 26.81
CA PRO A 646 22.42 -5.92 28.26
C PRO A 646 23.68 -5.22 28.76
N ALA A 647 23.56 -4.46 29.85
CA ALA A 647 24.71 -3.77 30.44
C ALA A 647 25.66 -4.80 31.11
N PRO A 648 26.97 -4.76 30.82
CA PRO A 648 27.94 -5.64 31.49
C PRO A 648 27.99 -5.34 32.99
N GLN A 649 28.15 -6.39 33.81
CA GLN A 649 28.30 -6.19 35.26
C GLN A 649 29.65 -5.57 35.59
N GLU A 650 29.67 -4.71 36.60
CA GLU A 650 30.92 -4.31 37.24
C GLU A 650 31.55 -5.51 37.97
N PRO A 651 32.89 -5.57 38.06
CA PRO A 651 33.58 -6.66 38.74
C PRO A 651 33.08 -6.79 40.18
N LEU A 652 32.48 -7.95 40.48
CA LEU A 652 31.90 -8.23 41.78
C LEU A 652 32.95 -8.20 42.87
N THR A 653 32.63 -7.57 44.01
CA THR A 653 33.48 -7.62 45.20
C THR A 653 33.53 -9.05 45.75
N PHE A 654 34.59 -9.36 46.51
CA PHE A 654 34.80 -10.70 47.08
C PHE A 654 33.58 -11.22 47.86
N ASP A 655 32.95 -10.37 48.67
CA ASP A 655 31.75 -10.74 49.45
C ASP A 655 30.52 -10.99 48.57
N GLN A 656 30.37 -10.25 47.47
CA GLN A 656 29.31 -10.47 46.49
C GLN A 656 29.52 -11.78 45.71
N LYS A 657 30.77 -12.10 45.34
CA LYS A 657 31.13 -13.40 44.74
C LYS A 657 30.84 -14.57 45.68
N ARG A 658 31.10 -14.39 46.98
CA ARG A 658 30.79 -15.37 48.03
C ARG A 658 29.29 -15.59 48.19
N ALA A 659 28.50 -14.51 48.31
CA ALA A 659 27.04 -14.58 48.47
C ALA A 659 26.34 -15.23 47.26
N ARG A 660 26.90 -15.08 46.05
CA ARG A 660 26.36 -15.65 44.80
C ARG A 660 26.88 -17.05 44.48
N GLY A 661 27.82 -17.59 45.26
CA GLY A 661 28.38 -18.94 45.06
C GLY A 661 29.42 -19.06 43.94
N LEU A 662 29.82 -17.96 43.31
CA LEU A 662 30.79 -17.89 42.20
C LEU A 662 32.20 -18.31 42.62
N HIS A 663 32.55 -18.01 43.86
CA HIS A 663 33.85 -18.37 44.44
C HIS A 663 34.13 -19.89 44.44
N ALA A 664 33.08 -20.74 44.46
CA ALA A 664 33.25 -22.19 44.37
C ALA A 664 33.52 -22.67 42.94
N ARG A 665 33.08 -21.91 41.92
CA ARG A 665 33.29 -22.19 40.49
C ARG A 665 34.65 -21.65 40.03
N ASP A 666 35.00 -20.41 40.41
CA ASP A 666 36.34 -19.84 40.15
C ASP A 666 37.44 -20.78 40.66
N LEU A 667 37.23 -21.37 41.84
CA LEU A 667 38.13 -22.38 42.42
C LEU A 667 38.09 -23.73 41.68
N GLN A 668 36.96 -24.09 41.05
CA GLN A 668 36.82 -25.33 40.28
C GLN A 668 37.51 -25.22 38.90
N GLU A 669 37.44 -24.06 38.27
CA GLU A 669 38.11 -23.75 37.00
C GLU A 669 39.61 -23.54 37.18
N ALA A 670 40.04 -22.86 38.24
CA ALA A 670 41.45 -22.67 38.57
C ALA A 670 42.13 -23.95 39.08
N LEU A 671 41.34 -24.91 39.59
CA LEU A 671 41.83 -26.10 40.29
C LEU A 671 41.05 -27.32 39.80
N SER A 672 41.50 -27.86 38.66
CA SER A 672 40.89 -29.03 38.01
C SER A 672 40.98 -30.28 38.89
N HIS A 673 40.20 -31.32 38.57
CA HIS A 673 40.26 -32.60 39.29
C HIS A 673 41.69 -33.14 39.37
N ASP A 674 42.41 -33.14 38.25
CA ASP A 674 43.76 -33.69 38.17
C ASP A 674 44.79 -32.81 38.87
N GLN A 675 44.65 -31.49 38.80
CA GLN A 675 45.49 -30.55 39.56
C GLN A 675 45.26 -30.66 41.07
N LEU A 676 44.01 -30.76 41.53
CA LEU A 676 43.73 -30.91 42.95
C LEU A 676 44.22 -32.27 43.46
N LYS A 677 44.08 -33.33 42.65
CA LYS A 677 44.57 -34.67 42.95
C LYS A 677 46.09 -34.70 42.95
N GLU A 678 46.77 -34.05 42.01
CA GLU A 678 48.23 -33.95 41.98
C GLU A 678 48.75 -33.15 43.17
N LEU A 679 48.15 -31.99 43.49
CA LEU A 679 48.57 -31.15 44.61
C LEU A 679 48.34 -31.84 45.97
N TYR A 680 47.22 -32.53 46.15
CA TYR A 680 46.85 -33.17 47.43
C TYR A 680 47.38 -34.61 47.59
N VAL A 681 47.37 -35.41 46.52
CA VAL A 681 47.80 -36.82 46.55
C VAL A 681 49.24 -36.98 46.08
N GLY A 682 49.63 -36.29 45.00
CA GLY A 682 50.99 -36.41 44.41
C GLY A 682 52.05 -35.60 45.15
N ARG A 683 51.77 -34.33 45.48
CA ARG A 683 52.68 -33.38 46.12
C ARG A 683 52.48 -33.24 47.63
N GLU A 684 51.54 -33.99 48.19
CA GLU A 684 51.26 -34.08 49.63
C GLU A 684 50.85 -32.78 50.35
N LEU A 685 50.43 -31.74 49.62
CA LEU A 685 50.05 -30.47 50.22
C LEU A 685 48.74 -30.60 51.01
N THR A 686 48.66 -29.91 52.15
CA THR A 686 47.43 -29.86 52.95
C THR A 686 46.38 -28.95 52.30
N PHE A 687 45.10 -29.16 52.62
CA PHE A 687 44.04 -28.24 52.17
C PHE A 687 44.21 -26.79 52.64
N ARG A 688 45.07 -26.52 53.64
CA ARG A 688 45.38 -25.16 54.09
C ARG A 688 46.43 -24.50 53.19
N GLU A 689 47.43 -25.26 52.74
CA GLU A 689 48.48 -24.77 51.83
C GLU A 689 47.94 -24.60 50.42
N ILE A 690 47.12 -25.55 49.95
CA ILE A 690 46.40 -25.42 48.67
C ILE A 690 45.46 -24.19 48.74
N ALA A 691 44.82 -23.95 49.88
CA ALA A 691 43.99 -22.77 50.07
C ALA A 691 44.80 -21.46 50.03
N ALA A 692 46.00 -21.42 50.63
CA ALA A 692 46.88 -20.26 50.59
C ALA A 692 47.43 -19.98 49.17
N LEU A 693 47.77 -21.02 48.40
CA LEU A 693 48.29 -20.89 47.04
C LEU A 693 47.29 -20.24 46.07
N TYR A 694 46.00 -20.48 46.28
CA TYR A 694 44.92 -19.95 45.44
C TYR A 694 44.16 -18.78 46.09
N GLY A 695 44.63 -18.28 47.25
CA GLY A 695 44.01 -17.16 47.95
C GLY A 695 42.60 -17.45 48.47
N VAL A 696 42.27 -18.72 48.78
CA VAL A 696 40.94 -19.18 49.19
C VAL A 696 40.92 -19.71 50.63
N GLU A 697 39.74 -19.96 51.19
CA GLU A 697 39.61 -20.61 52.51
C GLU A 697 39.75 -22.14 52.44
N ARG A 698 40.37 -22.75 53.46
CA ARG A 698 40.49 -24.23 53.61
C ARG A 698 39.17 -24.97 53.39
N LYS A 699 38.05 -24.43 53.90
CA LYS A 699 36.72 -25.07 53.80
C LYS A 699 36.17 -25.10 52.37
N ALA A 700 36.65 -24.22 51.48
CA ALA A 700 36.27 -24.23 50.06
C ALA A 700 36.98 -25.38 49.32
N VAL A 701 38.30 -25.53 49.53
CA VAL A 701 39.10 -26.63 48.97
C VAL A 701 38.61 -28.00 49.47
N ALA A 702 38.23 -28.12 50.75
CA ALA A 702 37.69 -29.36 51.30
C ALA A 702 36.33 -29.76 50.68
N ARG A 703 35.46 -28.78 50.38
CA ARG A 703 34.19 -29.02 49.70
C ARG A 703 34.41 -29.44 48.24
N LEU A 704 35.39 -28.83 47.56
CA LEU A 704 35.77 -29.18 46.20
C LEU A 704 36.35 -30.60 46.11
N ALA A 705 37.26 -30.96 47.03
CA ALA A 705 37.83 -32.31 47.12
C ALA A 705 36.76 -33.39 47.34
N LYS A 706 35.76 -33.11 48.20
CA LYS A 706 34.61 -34.01 48.41
C LYS A 706 33.76 -34.15 47.14
N ARG A 707 33.56 -33.06 46.38
CA ARG A 707 32.80 -33.06 45.12
C ARG A 707 33.52 -33.83 44.00
N TYR A 708 34.84 -33.75 43.96
CA TYR A 708 35.70 -34.51 43.04
C TYR A 708 35.93 -35.98 43.46
N GLY A 709 35.40 -36.43 44.60
CA GLY A 709 35.57 -37.80 45.07
C GLY A 709 37.01 -38.13 45.52
N ILE A 710 37.85 -37.12 45.79
CA ILE A 710 39.22 -37.32 46.25
C ILE A 710 39.16 -37.82 47.71
N ARG A 711 39.66 -39.04 47.95
CA ARG A 711 39.75 -39.62 49.29
C ARG A 711 40.63 -38.74 50.18
N THR A 712 40.02 -38.12 51.18
CA THR A 712 40.74 -37.32 52.17
C THR A 712 41.63 -38.22 53.02
N ARG A 713 42.88 -37.82 53.23
CA ARG A 713 43.81 -38.52 54.14
C ARG A 713 43.14 -38.64 55.52
N PRO A 714 43.18 -39.82 56.17
CA PRO A 714 42.69 -39.96 57.53
C PRO A 714 43.40 -38.92 58.40
N ALA A 715 42.66 -38.26 59.29
CA ALA A 715 43.20 -37.21 60.13
C ALA A 715 44.29 -37.81 61.03
N ASN A 716 45.56 -37.67 60.65
CA ASN A 716 46.69 -38.03 61.50
C ASN A 716 46.89 -36.91 62.53
N ARG A 717 45.92 -36.79 63.44
CA ARG A 717 46.14 -36.19 64.75
C ARG A 717 46.21 -37.37 65.72
N PRO A 718 47.34 -37.60 66.41
CA PRO A 718 47.24 -38.20 67.72
C PRO A 718 46.22 -37.35 68.49
N ARG A 719 45.22 -37.99 69.09
CA ARG A 719 44.40 -37.29 70.08
C ARG A 719 45.36 -36.90 71.21
N LEU A 720 45.80 -35.64 71.24
CA LEU A 720 46.59 -35.06 72.33
C LEU A 720 45.70 -34.74 73.54
N HIS A 721 44.81 -35.67 73.89
CA HIS A 721 44.11 -35.62 75.17
C HIS A 721 44.09 -37.03 75.72
N GLU A 722 44.79 -37.23 76.84
CA GLU A 722 44.50 -38.34 77.73
C GLU A 722 42.99 -38.36 77.97
N THR A 723 42.36 -39.53 77.78
CA THR A 723 40.98 -39.77 78.18
C THR A 723 40.81 -39.33 79.63
N ILE A 724 40.10 -38.23 79.84
CA ILE A 724 39.76 -37.77 81.18
C ILE A 724 38.82 -38.81 81.77
N ASP A 725 39.27 -39.48 82.83
CA ASP A 725 38.48 -40.46 83.55
C ASP A 725 37.25 -39.77 84.17
N TYR A 726 36.10 -40.42 84.05
CA TYR A 726 34.82 -39.90 84.54
C TYR A 726 34.88 -39.60 86.05
N ASP A 727 35.55 -40.48 86.80
CA ASP A 727 35.68 -40.33 88.25
C ASP A 727 36.55 -39.13 88.65
N TRP A 728 37.56 -38.78 87.84
CA TRP A 728 38.39 -37.60 88.06
C TRP A 728 37.60 -36.31 87.77
N LEU A 729 36.86 -36.24 86.67
CA LEU A 729 36.07 -35.06 86.31
C LEU A 729 34.93 -34.84 87.31
N HIS A 730 34.28 -35.90 87.76
CA HIS A 730 33.24 -35.83 88.79
C HIS A 730 33.82 -35.33 90.13
N THR A 731 35.00 -35.80 90.52
CA THR A 731 35.65 -35.36 91.76
C THR A 731 36.07 -33.89 91.70
N GLN A 732 36.69 -33.45 90.60
CA GLN A 732 37.20 -32.08 90.51
C GLN A 732 36.13 -31.02 90.23
N TYR A 733 35.09 -31.36 89.46
CA TYR A 733 34.02 -30.42 89.13
C TYR A 733 32.87 -30.43 90.15
N VAL A 734 32.41 -31.61 90.57
CA VAL A 734 31.20 -31.75 91.42
C VAL A 734 31.53 -31.72 92.91
N LEU A 735 32.60 -32.38 93.35
CA LEU A 735 32.97 -32.42 94.78
C LEU A 735 33.84 -31.22 95.19
N ASN A 736 34.80 -30.81 94.34
CA ASN A 736 35.72 -29.71 94.65
C ASN A 736 35.31 -28.34 94.08
N GLY A 737 34.21 -28.26 93.31
CA GLY A 737 33.61 -27.00 92.84
C GLY A 737 34.46 -26.16 91.89
N ARG A 738 35.48 -26.74 91.25
CA ARG A 738 36.38 -26.00 90.33
C ARG A 738 35.67 -25.70 89.01
N ALA A 739 35.89 -24.50 88.46
CA ALA A 739 35.25 -24.09 87.22
C ALA A 739 35.89 -24.78 85.99
N LEU A 740 35.07 -25.15 85.00
CA LEU A 740 35.51 -25.81 83.76
C LEU A 740 36.70 -25.14 83.03
N PRO A 741 36.86 -23.79 83.02
CA PRO A 741 38.02 -23.15 82.39
C PRO A 741 39.34 -23.44 83.10
N GLU A 742 39.33 -23.60 84.43
CA GLU A 742 40.53 -23.90 85.22
C GLU A 742 40.97 -25.35 85.04
N LEU A 743 40.00 -26.27 84.93
CA LEU A 743 40.26 -27.69 84.65
C LEU A 743 40.79 -27.90 83.23
N ALA A 744 40.35 -27.08 82.28
CA ALA A 744 40.82 -27.11 80.90
C ALA A 744 42.28 -26.63 80.77
N ALA A 745 42.70 -25.65 81.58
CA ALA A 745 44.06 -25.11 81.57
C ALA A 745 45.11 -26.06 82.18
N GLU A 746 44.69 -26.98 83.05
CA GLU A 746 45.58 -27.93 83.74
C GLU A 746 45.89 -29.19 82.90
N LYS A 747 45.10 -29.44 81.84
CA LYS A 747 45.16 -30.66 80.99
C LYS A 747 45.20 -30.37 79.48
N THR A 748 45.46 -29.13 79.07
CA THR A 748 45.85 -28.77 77.68
C THR A 748 47.35 -28.83 77.51
#